data_AF-A0A935ETM5-F1
#
_entry.id   AF-A0A935ETM5-F1
#
_cell.length_a   1.000
_cell.length_b   1.000
_cell.length_c   1.000
_cell.angle_alpha   90.00
_cell.angle_beta   90.00
_cell.angle_gamma   90.00
#
_symmetry.space_group_name_H-M   'P 1'
#
loop_
_entity.id
_entity.type
_entity.pdbx_description
1 polymer ?
#
loop_
_entity_poly.entity_id
_entity_poly.type
_entity_poly.pdbx_seq_one_letter_code
_entity_poly.pdbx_strand_id
1 'polypeptide(L)'
;MKRLLKISVFFLIVTTTGFAQSKRPITFDDLVSIKRVADAQISPDGRKIGYVVNVVDKEQNRGKRSIWVVPVTGGTPQQLITSPRNDDTPRWSGDGRRIAFLSTRDGAPQIFIADADGANQRKVTSVPEGVSDFVWSPDGKMFAFSSDIYPECSDLKCVAEKGEAADRSKVKAVIADRLLFRHWDSFKRGKRAHIFVVSADGSGTKDLTPGDYDAPPFSLGDPTAYDFSPDSKEIVFARNTEKVEAVSTNNDLFIAPVSGGEARRITGNNPGSDTTPRYSPDGRWIAYRSQARNGYESDKFRLMLYDRNAGTSKEISTGFDRWVGELVWAPDSRNIFIGAEDRGRELIGVASIDGGVKPVIANTSSTGISLSADGRTLGFMRSSLTMPAEVFTSSTDGSGTRQLTSTNADLLSRLELNPAEDFEYIGALKAKIHGYIVKPPQFDKSKKYPMILLIHGGPQGAWLDNWGYRWNAQMWAARGYVAVLINPHGSTGYGQAFTEQISGDWGGAVYEDLMKGVDSVVAKGYVDPARLGAAGGSYGGYMVNWILGHSDRFKALVSHAGVYNLTSMYGVTEELWFGEWEFKGNPWDNPQLYTKWSPHLSAKNFKTPTLVVHGELDYRVPVGEGLQLYTTLQRKGVPSKLLYYPDEGHWVLKPQNSELWYKTVLDWFDKWLK
;
A
#
# COMPACT_ATOMS: atom_id res chain seq x y z
N MET A 1 -79.41 -44.24 -26.10
CA MET A 1 -78.83 -44.75 -24.85
C MET A 1 -77.32 -44.60 -24.90
N LYS A 2 -76.68 -44.36 -23.74
CA LYS A 2 -75.25 -44.11 -23.45
C LYS A 2 -74.80 -42.65 -23.43
N ARG A 3 -74.92 -42.06 -22.23
CA ARG A 3 -74.11 -40.94 -21.71
C ARG A 3 -72.64 -41.39 -21.63
N LEU A 4 -71.70 -40.56 -22.08
CA LEU A 4 -70.27 -40.70 -21.80
C LEU A 4 -69.79 -39.40 -21.15
N LEU A 5 -69.32 -39.57 -19.92
CA LEU A 5 -68.76 -38.56 -19.01
C LEU A 5 -67.40 -38.09 -19.57
N LYS A 6 -67.23 -36.78 -19.81
CA LYS A 6 -65.90 -36.18 -20.02
C LYS A 6 -65.43 -35.59 -18.70
N ILE A 7 -64.40 -36.19 -18.11
CA ILE A 7 -63.67 -35.67 -16.95
C ILE A 7 -62.65 -34.65 -17.48
N SER A 8 -62.83 -33.38 -17.14
CA SER A 8 -61.84 -32.33 -17.40
C SER A 8 -60.85 -32.28 -16.23
N VAL A 9 -59.59 -32.62 -16.49
CA VAL A 9 -58.47 -32.47 -15.56
C VAL A 9 -58.00 -31.02 -15.61
N PHE A 10 -58.11 -30.30 -14.49
CA PHE A 10 -57.59 -28.94 -14.33
C PHE A 10 -56.12 -29.03 -13.89
N PHE A 11 -55.18 -28.64 -14.77
CA PHE A 11 -53.76 -28.50 -14.43
C PHE A 11 -53.56 -27.17 -13.69
N LEU A 12 -53.24 -27.24 -12.39
CA LEU A 12 -52.87 -26.08 -11.58
C LEU A 12 -51.41 -25.72 -11.88
N ILE A 13 -51.17 -24.69 -12.67
CA ILE A 13 -49.83 -24.12 -12.88
C ILE A 13 -49.49 -23.30 -11.63
N VAL A 14 -48.66 -23.85 -10.75
CA VAL A 14 -48.05 -23.11 -9.64
C VAL A 14 -46.90 -22.28 -10.22
N THR A 15 -47.16 -21.00 -10.51
CA THR A 15 -46.11 -20.03 -10.78
C THR A 15 -45.38 -19.70 -9.47
N THR A 16 -44.21 -20.31 -9.25
CA THR A 16 -43.28 -19.87 -8.22
C THR A 16 -42.68 -18.53 -8.64
N THR A 17 -43.26 -17.43 -8.17
CA THR A 17 -42.62 -16.11 -8.20
C THR A 17 -41.41 -16.18 -7.27
N GLY A 18 -40.21 -16.35 -7.83
CA GLY A 18 -38.99 -16.20 -7.07
C GLY A 18 -38.87 -14.75 -6.60
N PHE A 19 -39.10 -14.50 -5.31
CA PHE A 19 -38.69 -13.24 -4.70
C PHE A 19 -37.16 -13.17 -4.78
N ALA A 20 -36.64 -12.32 -5.66
CA ALA A 20 -35.22 -11.98 -5.64
C ALA A 20 -34.90 -11.45 -4.24
N GLN A 21 -34.02 -12.13 -3.51
CA GLN A 21 -33.60 -11.71 -2.18
C GLN A 21 -33.03 -10.30 -2.28
N SER A 22 -33.58 -9.35 -1.52
CA SER A 22 -33.05 -7.99 -1.49
C SER A 22 -31.62 -8.00 -0.96
N LYS A 23 -30.72 -7.31 -1.67
CA LYS A 23 -29.35 -7.08 -1.20
C LYS A 23 -29.38 -6.28 0.10
N ARG A 24 -28.40 -6.51 0.97
CA ARG A 24 -28.27 -5.84 2.28
C ARG A 24 -26.97 -5.03 2.39
N PRO A 25 -26.89 -4.06 3.32
CA PRO A 25 -25.63 -3.39 3.64
C PRO A 25 -24.54 -4.36 4.10
N ILE A 26 -23.27 -4.00 3.84
CA ILE A 26 -22.10 -4.71 4.34
C ILE A 26 -21.94 -4.51 5.86
N THR A 27 -21.52 -5.56 6.57
CA THR A 27 -21.15 -5.52 7.99
C THR A 27 -19.63 -5.71 8.16
N PHE A 28 -19.12 -5.49 9.37
CA PHE A 28 -17.70 -5.75 9.64
C PHE A 28 -17.36 -7.24 9.48
N ASP A 29 -18.27 -8.14 9.89
CA ASP A 29 -18.08 -9.59 9.72
C ASP A 29 -18.01 -9.97 8.24
N ASP A 30 -18.79 -9.32 7.37
CA ASP A 30 -18.64 -9.50 5.93
C ASP A 30 -17.26 -9.00 5.46
N LEU A 31 -16.87 -7.77 5.82
CA LEU A 31 -15.59 -7.16 5.41
C LEU A 31 -14.38 -8.01 5.82
N VAL A 32 -14.37 -8.54 7.04
CA VAL A 32 -13.26 -9.36 7.55
C VAL A 32 -13.28 -10.77 6.95
N SER A 33 -14.45 -11.29 6.56
CA SER A 33 -14.60 -12.60 5.89
C SER A 33 -14.16 -12.60 4.42
N ILE A 34 -14.03 -11.43 3.80
CA ILE A 34 -13.52 -11.30 2.42
C ILE A 34 -12.11 -11.88 2.35
N LYS A 35 -11.97 -12.88 1.48
CA LYS A 35 -10.68 -13.49 1.14
C LYS A 35 -9.89 -12.49 0.30
N ARG A 36 -8.66 -12.18 0.73
CA ARG A 36 -7.84 -11.14 0.11
C ARG A 36 -6.92 -11.76 -0.92
N VAL A 37 -7.10 -11.40 -2.19
CA VAL A 37 -6.27 -11.86 -3.31
C VAL A 37 -5.12 -10.88 -3.52
N ALA A 38 -3.91 -11.37 -3.74
CA ALA A 38 -2.72 -10.54 -3.97
C ALA A 38 -1.67 -11.26 -4.86
N ASP A 39 -0.68 -10.51 -5.33
CA ASP A 39 0.56 -10.98 -5.96
C ASP A 39 0.33 -11.99 -7.12
N ALA A 40 -0.38 -11.56 -8.16
CA ALA A 40 -0.62 -12.36 -9.36
C ALA A 40 0.65 -12.47 -10.24
N GLN A 41 1.10 -13.69 -10.45
CA GLN A 41 2.35 -14.04 -11.12
C GLN A 41 2.10 -15.07 -12.22
N ILE A 42 2.12 -14.63 -13.48
CA ILE A 42 1.96 -15.52 -14.64
C ILE A 42 3.15 -16.48 -14.78
N SER A 43 2.88 -17.73 -15.14
CA SER A 43 3.91 -18.73 -15.45
C SER A 43 4.64 -18.37 -16.75
N PRO A 44 5.92 -18.75 -16.92
CA PRO A 44 6.69 -18.40 -18.12
C PRO A 44 6.04 -18.86 -19.43
N ASP A 45 5.38 -20.02 -19.41
CA ASP A 45 4.64 -20.58 -20.55
C ASP A 45 3.28 -19.90 -20.84
N GLY A 46 2.88 -18.92 -20.02
CA GLY A 46 1.64 -18.16 -20.16
C GLY A 46 0.37 -18.96 -19.86
N ARG A 47 0.45 -20.15 -19.26
CA ARG A 47 -0.72 -21.04 -19.07
C ARG A 47 -1.43 -20.86 -17.74
N LYS A 48 -0.73 -20.46 -16.68
CA LYS A 48 -1.28 -20.32 -15.33
C LYS A 48 -0.87 -19.01 -14.69
N ILE A 49 -1.64 -18.54 -13.73
CA ILE A 49 -1.27 -17.44 -12.85
C ILE A 49 -1.27 -17.98 -11.41
N GLY A 50 -0.12 -17.93 -10.76
CA GLY A 50 0.03 -18.16 -9.33
C GLY A 50 -0.30 -16.88 -8.56
N TYR A 51 -0.99 -16.98 -7.44
CA TYR A 51 -1.40 -15.82 -6.65
C TYR A 51 -1.65 -16.20 -5.19
N VAL A 52 -1.80 -15.22 -4.32
CA VAL A 52 -1.93 -15.42 -2.88
C VAL A 52 -3.35 -15.15 -2.45
N VAL A 53 -3.88 -16.01 -1.59
CA VAL A 53 -5.17 -15.81 -0.91
C VAL A 53 -4.94 -15.77 0.59
N ASN A 54 -5.27 -14.63 1.21
CA ASN A 54 -5.28 -14.47 2.66
C ASN A 54 -6.70 -14.65 3.20
N VAL A 55 -6.89 -15.62 4.09
CA VAL A 55 -8.13 -15.84 4.84
C VAL A 55 -7.92 -15.35 6.26
N VAL A 56 -8.75 -14.43 6.72
CA VAL A 56 -8.67 -13.91 8.08
C VAL A 56 -9.37 -14.87 9.04
N ASP A 57 -8.66 -15.29 10.08
CA ASP A 57 -9.19 -15.99 11.23
C ASP A 57 -9.35 -14.96 12.37
N LYS A 58 -10.60 -14.59 12.63
CA LYS A 58 -10.97 -13.59 13.65
C LYS A 58 -10.76 -14.13 15.07
N GLU A 59 -10.98 -15.42 15.30
CA GLU A 59 -10.81 -16.05 16.61
C GLU A 59 -9.32 -16.10 17.01
N GLN A 60 -8.47 -16.48 16.05
CA GLN A 60 -7.02 -16.50 16.24
C GLN A 60 -6.36 -15.13 16.05
N ASN A 61 -7.16 -14.10 15.73
CA ASN A 61 -6.76 -12.72 15.50
C ASN A 61 -5.59 -12.59 14.49
N ARG A 62 -5.60 -13.40 13.42
CA ARG A 62 -4.52 -13.47 12.42
C ARG A 62 -5.03 -13.86 11.03
N GLY A 63 -4.25 -13.58 10.00
CA GLY A 63 -4.49 -14.09 8.65
C GLY A 63 -3.73 -15.38 8.38
N LYS A 64 -4.26 -16.21 7.46
CA LYS A 64 -3.59 -17.36 6.87
C LYS A 64 -3.47 -17.15 5.37
N ARG A 65 -2.24 -17.08 4.87
CA ARG A 65 -1.94 -16.96 3.44
C ARG A 65 -1.63 -18.31 2.82
N SER A 66 -2.13 -18.53 1.62
CA SER A 66 -1.85 -19.72 0.82
C SER A 66 -1.71 -19.33 -0.64
N ILE A 67 -0.94 -20.11 -1.39
CA ILE A 67 -0.72 -19.88 -2.81
C ILE A 67 -1.72 -20.71 -3.60
N TRP A 68 -2.38 -20.06 -4.54
CA TRP A 68 -3.34 -20.62 -5.47
C TRP A 68 -2.84 -20.46 -6.90
N VAL A 69 -3.40 -21.26 -7.80
CA VAL A 69 -3.19 -21.13 -9.25
C VAL A 69 -4.53 -21.10 -9.97
N VAL A 70 -4.62 -20.29 -11.01
CA VAL A 70 -5.75 -20.28 -11.94
C VAL A 70 -5.22 -20.39 -13.36
N PRO A 71 -5.85 -21.16 -14.25
CA PRO A 71 -5.51 -21.11 -15.66
C PRO A 71 -5.72 -19.70 -16.23
N VAL A 72 -4.76 -19.22 -17.04
CA VAL A 72 -5.10 -18.36 -18.19
C VAL A 72 -6.07 -19.19 -19.06
N THR A 73 -6.80 -18.76 -20.08
CA THR A 73 -8.06 -19.44 -20.54
C THR A 73 -9.22 -19.49 -19.53
N GLY A 74 -8.98 -19.47 -18.21
CA GLY A 74 -10.01 -19.53 -17.15
C GLY A 74 -10.35 -20.94 -16.69
N GLY A 75 -11.15 -21.06 -15.63
CA GLY A 75 -11.53 -22.34 -15.02
C GLY A 75 -11.46 -22.29 -13.49
N THR A 76 -11.54 -23.46 -12.85
CA THR A 76 -11.54 -23.56 -11.39
C THR A 76 -10.15 -23.30 -10.81
N PRO A 77 -9.97 -22.30 -9.92
CA PRO A 77 -8.71 -22.11 -9.22
C PRO A 77 -8.40 -23.26 -8.26
N GLN A 78 -7.12 -23.56 -8.07
CA GLN A 78 -6.65 -24.64 -7.21
C GLN A 78 -5.69 -24.09 -6.17
N GLN A 79 -5.81 -24.55 -4.92
CA GLN A 79 -4.84 -24.25 -3.88
C GLN A 79 -3.57 -25.08 -4.15
N LEU A 80 -2.46 -24.42 -4.46
CA LEU A 80 -1.20 -25.04 -4.86
C LEU A 80 -0.31 -25.33 -3.65
N ILE A 81 -0.11 -24.32 -2.79
CA ILE A 81 0.73 -24.43 -1.58
C ILE A 81 -0.07 -23.97 -0.38
N THR A 82 -0.13 -24.81 0.65
CA THR A 82 -0.66 -24.47 1.95
C THR A 82 0.10 -25.18 3.06
N SER A 83 0.29 -24.47 4.16
CA SER A 83 0.82 -24.98 5.42
C SER A 83 -0.07 -24.56 6.60
N PRO A 84 0.26 -24.93 7.85
CA PRO A 84 -0.39 -24.36 9.04
C PRO A 84 -0.07 -22.88 9.28
N ARG A 85 0.87 -22.29 8.54
CA ARG A 85 1.33 -20.90 8.66
C ARG A 85 1.12 -20.17 7.32
N ASN A 86 1.82 -19.05 7.12
CA ASN A 86 1.68 -18.25 5.91
C ASN A 86 2.63 -18.75 4.82
N ASP A 87 2.10 -18.90 3.61
CA ASP A 87 2.83 -19.10 2.37
C ASP A 87 2.49 -17.94 1.41
N ASP A 88 3.50 -17.25 0.88
CA ASP A 88 3.36 -15.98 0.16
C ASP A 88 4.48 -15.80 -0.89
N THR A 89 4.45 -14.71 -1.66
CA THR A 89 5.47 -14.32 -2.64
C THR A 89 5.81 -15.42 -3.66
N PRO A 90 4.82 -16.00 -4.37
CA PRO A 90 5.07 -17.04 -5.37
C PRO A 90 5.93 -16.51 -6.53
N ARG A 91 7.03 -17.16 -6.88
CA ARG A 91 7.86 -16.80 -8.05
C ARG A 91 8.18 -18.05 -8.86
N TRP A 92 7.69 -18.12 -10.09
CA TRP A 92 7.99 -19.22 -11.02
C TRP A 92 9.48 -19.20 -11.40
N SER A 93 10.09 -20.38 -11.55
CA SER A 93 11.40 -20.50 -12.20
C SER A 93 11.29 -20.14 -13.69
N GLY A 94 12.37 -19.67 -14.31
CA GLY A 94 12.35 -19.24 -15.73
C GLY A 94 11.93 -20.34 -16.73
N ASP A 95 12.16 -21.62 -16.38
CA ASP A 95 11.72 -22.78 -17.17
C ASP A 95 10.27 -23.23 -16.86
N GLY A 96 9.60 -22.60 -15.89
CA GLY A 96 8.24 -22.90 -15.47
C GLY A 96 8.06 -24.24 -14.74
N ARG A 97 9.14 -24.95 -14.42
CA ARG A 97 9.08 -26.29 -13.80
C ARG A 97 8.93 -26.25 -12.28
N ARG A 98 9.30 -25.13 -11.66
CA ARG A 98 9.32 -24.95 -10.21
C ARG A 98 8.66 -23.63 -9.81
N ILE A 99 8.25 -23.55 -8.56
CA ILE A 99 7.78 -22.33 -7.93
C ILE A 99 8.49 -22.14 -6.59
N ALA A 100 9.08 -20.96 -6.37
CA ALA A 100 9.59 -20.57 -5.06
C ALA A 100 8.56 -19.72 -4.33
N PHE A 101 8.65 -19.71 -3.01
CA PHE A 101 7.76 -18.92 -2.14
C PHE A 101 8.41 -18.68 -0.78
N LEU A 102 7.92 -17.68 -0.06
CA LEU A 102 8.23 -17.49 1.35
C LEU A 102 7.25 -18.28 2.21
N SER A 103 7.76 -18.98 3.22
CA SER A 103 6.93 -19.68 4.21
C SER A 103 7.39 -19.42 5.63
N THR A 104 6.44 -19.20 6.54
CA THR A 104 6.66 -19.07 7.99
C THR A 104 6.37 -20.36 8.76
N ARG A 105 6.29 -21.51 8.07
CA ARG A 105 6.00 -22.81 8.70
C ARG A 105 7.00 -23.22 9.78
N ASP A 106 8.23 -22.72 9.69
CA ASP A 106 9.32 -23.00 10.63
C ASP A 106 9.69 -21.79 11.52
N GLY A 107 8.81 -20.79 11.65
CA GLY A 107 9.09 -19.56 12.40
C GLY A 107 9.29 -18.35 11.48
N ALA A 108 10.49 -17.76 11.49
CA ALA A 108 10.82 -16.64 10.60
C ALA A 108 10.65 -17.05 9.11
N PRO A 109 10.25 -16.13 8.21
CA PRO A 109 10.04 -16.46 6.80
C PRO A 109 11.30 -17.02 6.15
N GLN A 110 11.18 -18.09 5.37
CA GLN A 110 12.29 -18.69 4.62
C GLN A 110 11.87 -18.97 3.18
N ILE A 111 12.83 -19.06 2.27
CA ILE A 111 12.58 -19.48 0.88
C ILE A 111 12.37 -20.99 0.87
N PHE A 112 11.29 -21.41 0.21
CA PHE A 112 11.00 -22.78 -0.15
C PHE A 112 10.86 -22.90 -1.67
N ILE A 113 11.10 -24.09 -2.22
CA ILE A 113 10.81 -24.45 -3.60
C ILE A 113 9.86 -25.63 -3.62
N ALA A 114 8.93 -25.65 -4.58
CA ALA A 114 8.14 -26.80 -5.00
C ALA A 114 8.25 -27.01 -6.51
N ASP A 115 7.80 -28.17 -6.98
CA ASP A 115 7.48 -28.38 -8.39
C ASP A 115 6.28 -27.48 -8.80
N ALA A 116 6.11 -27.26 -10.09
CA ALA A 116 5.05 -26.39 -10.63
C ALA A 116 3.61 -26.83 -10.31
N ASP A 117 3.42 -28.06 -9.84
CA ASP A 117 2.17 -28.62 -9.35
C ASP A 117 2.04 -28.56 -7.81
N GLY A 118 3.04 -28.02 -7.12
CA GLY A 118 3.09 -27.87 -5.66
C GLY A 118 3.69 -29.06 -4.91
N ALA A 119 4.09 -30.13 -5.62
CA ALA A 119 4.75 -31.29 -5.04
C ALA A 119 6.21 -31.00 -4.65
N ASN A 120 6.84 -31.94 -3.95
CA ASN A 120 8.28 -31.93 -3.64
C ASN A 120 8.78 -30.63 -2.96
N GLN A 121 7.95 -30.09 -2.06
CA GLN A 121 8.29 -28.89 -1.28
C GLN A 121 9.54 -29.11 -0.43
N ARG A 122 10.53 -28.23 -0.56
CA ARG A 122 11.74 -28.23 0.26
C ARG A 122 12.17 -26.81 0.64
N LYS A 123 12.76 -26.71 1.83
CA LYS A 123 13.37 -25.48 2.34
C LYS A 123 14.69 -25.20 1.62
N VAL A 124 14.97 -23.92 1.36
CA VAL A 124 16.23 -23.46 0.73
C VAL A 124 17.07 -22.70 1.74
N THR A 125 16.48 -21.75 2.48
CA THR A 125 17.21 -20.90 3.41
C THR A 125 16.97 -21.29 4.87
N SER A 126 17.93 -20.99 5.73
CA SER A 126 17.80 -21.06 7.18
C SER A 126 18.47 -19.86 7.83
N VAL A 127 17.92 -18.68 7.58
CA VAL A 127 18.46 -17.38 8.02
C VAL A 127 17.80 -16.96 9.34
N PRO A 128 18.56 -16.61 10.39
CA PRO A 128 17.99 -16.39 11.74
C PRO A 128 16.90 -15.31 11.80
N GLU A 129 17.13 -14.18 11.12
CA GLU A 129 16.19 -13.05 11.06
C GLU A 129 15.08 -13.24 10.00
N GLY A 130 15.14 -14.34 9.24
CA GLY A 130 14.25 -14.62 8.13
C GLY A 130 14.63 -13.90 6.85
N VAL A 131 13.82 -14.14 5.82
CA VAL A 131 13.95 -13.55 4.49
C VAL A 131 12.81 -12.56 4.28
N SER A 132 13.13 -11.31 3.97
CA SER A 132 12.13 -10.26 3.75
C SER A 132 11.54 -10.32 2.34
N ASP A 133 12.38 -10.48 1.33
CA ASP A 133 12.01 -10.69 -0.08
C ASP A 133 13.10 -11.50 -0.82
N PHE A 134 12.81 -11.96 -2.05
CA PHE A 134 13.76 -12.69 -2.87
C PHE A 134 13.50 -12.55 -4.37
N VAL A 135 14.55 -12.79 -5.18
CA VAL A 135 14.46 -12.99 -6.63
C VAL A 135 15.24 -14.23 -7.06
N TRP A 136 14.81 -14.85 -8.16
CA TRP A 136 15.54 -15.96 -8.80
C TRP A 136 16.68 -15.43 -9.67
N SER A 137 17.77 -16.19 -9.76
CA SER A 137 18.70 -16.01 -10.87
C SER A 137 18.03 -16.47 -12.18
N PRO A 138 18.30 -15.81 -13.32
CA PRO A 138 17.69 -16.15 -14.62
C PRO A 138 17.91 -17.60 -15.06
N ASP A 139 19.05 -18.20 -14.69
CA ASP A 139 19.35 -19.62 -14.92
C ASP A 139 18.69 -20.59 -13.92
N GLY A 140 17.96 -20.06 -12.92
CA GLY A 140 17.20 -20.84 -11.93
C GLY A 140 18.06 -21.63 -10.93
N LYS A 141 19.33 -21.26 -10.76
CA LYS A 141 20.29 -21.95 -9.89
C LYS A 141 20.53 -21.27 -8.56
N MET A 142 20.18 -20.00 -8.42
CA MET A 142 20.44 -19.22 -7.21
C MET A 142 19.23 -18.35 -6.85
N PHE A 143 19.24 -17.88 -5.61
CA PHE A 143 18.38 -16.79 -5.15
C PHE A 143 19.25 -15.65 -4.65
N ALA A 144 18.79 -14.43 -4.86
CA ALA A 144 19.19 -13.26 -4.10
C ALA A 144 18.04 -12.91 -3.16
N PHE A 145 18.34 -12.54 -1.93
CA PHE A 145 17.33 -12.25 -0.92
C PHE A 145 17.83 -11.22 0.09
N SER A 146 16.91 -10.47 0.71
CA SER A 146 17.25 -9.53 1.78
C SER A 146 16.98 -10.11 3.18
N SER A 147 17.85 -9.79 4.13
CA SER A 147 17.71 -10.13 5.56
C SER A 147 18.37 -9.05 6.41
N ASP A 148 17.81 -8.80 7.59
CA ASP A 148 18.48 -8.00 8.61
C ASP A 148 19.66 -8.78 9.20
N ILE A 149 20.77 -8.09 9.45
CA ILE A 149 21.94 -8.61 10.16
C ILE A 149 22.56 -7.56 11.07
N TYR A 150 23.42 -8.01 11.99
CA TYR A 150 24.32 -7.11 12.72
C TYR A 150 25.55 -6.83 11.84
N PRO A 151 25.86 -5.57 11.49
CA PRO A 151 26.95 -5.24 10.56
C PRO A 151 28.33 -5.71 11.01
N GLU A 152 28.53 -5.92 12.32
CA GLU A 152 29.74 -6.49 12.90
C GLU A 152 29.83 -8.03 12.83
N CYS A 153 28.76 -8.72 12.44
CA CYS A 153 28.77 -10.17 12.29
C CYS A 153 29.35 -10.59 10.93
N SER A 154 30.32 -11.49 10.96
CA SER A 154 30.95 -12.04 9.74
C SER A 154 30.16 -13.19 9.09
N ASP A 155 29.19 -13.77 9.80
CA ASP A 155 28.38 -14.89 9.34
C ASP A 155 27.01 -14.96 10.05
N LEU A 156 26.12 -15.83 9.54
CA LEU A 156 24.79 -16.04 10.10
C LEU A 156 24.80 -16.71 11.48
N LYS A 157 25.90 -17.36 11.88
CA LYS A 157 26.01 -17.98 13.20
C LYS A 157 26.13 -16.89 14.27
N CYS A 158 26.98 -15.88 14.04
CA CYS A 158 27.07 -14.70 14.89
C CYS A 158 25.72 -14.00 15.03
N VAL A 159 24.96 -13.86 13.93
CA VAL A 159 23.62 -13.25 13.95
C VAL A 159 22.67 -14.06 14.84
N ALA A 160 22.65 -15.39 14.70
CA ALA A 160 21.83 -16.28 15.53
C ALA A 160 22.19 -16.18 17.01
N GLU A 161 23.48 -16.25 17.35
CA GLU A 161 23.97 -16.19 18.72
C GLU A 161 23.59 -14.86 19.40
N LYS A 162 23.68 -13.73 18.67
CA LYS A 162 23.26 -12.41 19.16
C LYS A 162 21.75 -12.31 19.33
N GLY A 163 20.97 -12.82 18.38
CA GLY A 163 19.50 -12.86 18.48
C GLY A 163 19.04 -13.67 19.70
N GLU A 164 19.56 -14.89 19.87
CA GLU A 164 19.25 -15.73 21.03
C GLU A 164 19.69 -15.10 22.36
N ALA A 165 20.83 -14.42 22.38
CA ALA A 165 21.29 -13.70 23.58
C ALA A 165 20.33 -12.54 23.92
N ALA A 166 19.86 -11.79 22.92
CA ALA A 166 18.89 -10.72 23.11
C ALA A 166 17.53 -11.24 23.61
N ASP A 167 17.06 -12.37 23.05
CA ASP A 167 15.81 -13.01 23.46
C ASP A 167 15.85 -13.49 24.91
N ARG A 168 16.94 -14.18 25.30
CA ARG A 168 17.17 -14.67 26.67
C ARG A 168 17.42 -13.57 27.68
N SER A 169 17.89 -12.39 27.24
CA SER A 169 18.16 -11.28 28.16
C SER A 169 16.90 -10.82 28.87
N LYS A 170 16.98 -10.70 30.20
CA LYS A 170 15.93 -10.10 31.04
C LYS A 170 15.88 -8.57 30.90
N VAL A 171 16.93 -7.95 30.37
CA VAL A 171 17.00 -6.51 30.13
C VAL A 171 16.39 -6.22 28.76
N LYS A 172 15.23 -5.55 28.74
CA LYS A 172 14.53 -5.13 27.52
C LYS A 172 14.69 -3.63 27.29
N ALA A 173 15.95 -3.18 27.20
CA ALA A 173 16.31 -1.80 26.88
C ALA A 173 16.78 -1.67 25.41
N VAL A 174 16.82 -0.43 24.92
CA VAL A 174 17.42 -0.06 23.64
C VAL A 174 18.42 1.07 23.91
N ILE A 175 19.64 0.91 23.42
CA ILE A 175 20.67 1.95 23.41
C ILE A 175 20.83 2.35 21.95
N ALA A 176 20.79 3.66 21.68
CA ALA A 176 20.94 4.21 20.34
C ALA A 176 21.86 5.43 20.39
N ASP A 177 22.79 5.48 19.46
CA ASP A 177 23.76 6.56 19.22
C ASP A 177 23.66 7.13 17.79
N ARG A 178 22.68 6.64 17.01
CA ARG A 178 22.35 7.09 15.65
C ARG A 178 20.85 7.32 15.47
N LEU A 179 20.49 8.19 14.53
CA LEU A 179 19.09 8.37 14.11
C LEU A 179 18.59 7.14 13.33
N LEU A 180 17.30 7.13 13.00
CA LEU A 180 16.62 5.95 12.42
C LEU A 180 16.77 4.68 13.27
N PHE A 181 17.01 4.82 14.58
CA PHE A 181 17.15 3.71 15.53
C PHE A 181 15.86 2.89 15.74
N ARG A 182 14.73 3.42 15.25
CA ARG A 182 13.43 2.79 15.16
C ARG A 182 12.75 3.23 13.87
N HIS A 183 11.87 2.40 13.31
CA HIS A 183 11.17 2.67 12.06
C HIS A 183 9.78 2.02 12.13
N TRP A 184 8.73 2.78 11.79
CA TRP A 184 7.31 2.37 11.82
C TRP A 184 6.78 1.87 13.17
N ASP A 185 7.15 0.66 13.57
CA ASP A 185 6.67 -0.04 14.77
C ASP A 185 7.74 -0.88 15.47
N SER A 186 8.99 -0.81 15.01
CA SER A 186 10.09 -1.64 15.50
C SER A 186 11.37 -0.85 15.73
N PHE A 187 12.22 -1.36 16.62
CA PHE A 187 13.56 -0.84 16.83
C PHE A 187 14.55 -1.57 15.92
N LYS A 188 15.44 -0.83 15.25
CA LYS A 188 16.50 -1.39 14.41
C LYS A 188 17.53 -2.19 15.22
N ARG A 189 17.76 -1.83 16.48
CA ARG A 189 18.69 -2.53 17.40
C ARG A 189 20.09 -2.79 16.79
N GLY A 190 20.60 -1.82 16.04
CA GLY A 190 21.90 -1.90 15.38
C GLY A 190 21.92 -2.71 14.07
N LYS A 191 20.82 -3.38 13.69
CA LYS A 191 20.75 -4.18 12.47
C LYS A 191 20.72 -3.33 11.20
N ARG A 192 21.18 -3.93 10.10
CA ARG A 192 21.13 -3.42 8.73
C ARG A 192 20.54 -4.48 7.80
N ALA A 193 19.75 -4.06 6.82
CA ALA A 193 19.27 -4.93 5.76
C ALA A 193 20.40 -5.19 4.76
N HIS A 194 20.76 -6.44 4.52
CA HIS A 194 21.77 -6.85 3.54
C HIS A 194 21.18 -7.80 2.50
N ILE A 195 21.79 -7.83 1.30
CA ILE A 195 21.46 -8.78 0.23
C ILE A 195 22.41 -9.96 0.30
N PHE A 196 21.83 -11.15 0.31
CA PHE A 196 22.51 -12.43 0.27
C PHE A 196 22.27 -13.12 -1.06
N VAL A 197 23.22 -13.97 -1.47
CA VAL A 197 22.99 -14.99 -2.51
C VAL A 197 23.15 -16.39 -1.95
N VAL A 198 22.29 -17.30 -2.37
CA VAL A 198 22.32 -18.72 -2.00
C VAL A 198 22.02 -19.59 -3.22
N SER A 199 22.65 -20.77 -3.30
CA SER A 199 22.30 -21.76 -4.32
C SER A 199 20.89 -22.29 -4.09
N ALA A 200 20.19 -22.67 -5.15
CA ALA A 200 18.82 -23.16 -5.06
C ALA A 200 18.72 -24.45 -4.23
N ASP A 201 19.80 -25.22 -4.08
CA ASP A 201 19.88 -26.39 -3.19
C ASP A 201 20.06 -26.02 -1.69
N GLY A 202 20.22 -24.73 -1.37
CA GLY A 202 20.42 -24.20 -0.02
C GLY A 202 21.89 -24.05 0.39
N SER A 203 22.84 -24.38 -0.49
CA SER A 203 24.26 -24.30 -0.19
C SER A 203 24.86 -22.92 -0.52
N GLY A 204 25.97 -22.59 0.16
CA GLY A 204 26.82 -21.47 -0.22
C GLY A 204 26.25 -20.07 0.02
N THR A 205 25.36 -19.91 1.02
CA THR A 205 24.82 -18.60 1.41
C THR A 205 25.95 -17.60 1.68
N LYS A 206 25.90 -16.44 1.04
CA LYS A 206 26.92 -15.40 1.09
C LYS A 206 26.28 -14.02 1.17
N ASP A 207 26.77 -13.19 2.09
CA ASP A 207 26.47 -11.76 2.13
C ASP A 207 27.19 -11.03 0.98
N LEU A 208 26.44 -10.33 0.12
CA LEU A 208 26.99 -9.54 -0.98
C LEU A 208 27.16 -8.07 -0.65
N THR A 209 26.56 -7.59 0.44
CA THR A 209 26.56 -6.18 0.80
C THR A 209 27.07 -5.94 2.23
N PRO A 210 28.19 -6.54 2.66
CA PRO A 210 28.69 -6.33 4.01
C PRO A 210 29.07 -4.86 4.25
N GLY A 211 28.71 -4.33 5.41
CA GLY A 211 29.00 -2.95 5.80
C GLY A 211 27.96 -2.40 6.78
N ASP A 212 28.11 -1.15 7.20
CA ASP A 212 27.13 -0.47 8.06
C ASP A 212 26.23 0.45 7.23
N TYR A 213 25.39 -0.16 6.39
CA TYR A 213 24.41 0.53 5.54
C TYR A 213 23.27 -0.43 5.19
N ASP A 214 22.09 0.12 4.90
CA ASP A 214 20.98 -0.69 4.40
C ASP A 214 21.08 -0.85 2.86
N ALA A 215 21.03 -2.11 2.42
CA ALA A 215 21.04 -2.55 1.03
C ALA A 215 20.12 -3.80 0.89
N PRO A 216 18.87 -3.64 0.42
CA PRO A 216 18.24 -2.38 0.06
C PRO A 216 17.76 -1.58 1.28
N PRO A 217 17.73 -0.24 1.18
CA PRO A 217 16.96 0.61 2.10
C PRO A 217 15.48 0.25 2.08
N PHE A 218 14.80 0.40 3.22
CA PHE A 218 13.35 0.21 3.28
C PHE A 218 12.64 1.27 2.44
N SER A 219 11.63 0.85 1.69
CA SER A 219 10.67 1.74 1.04
C SER A 219 9.28 1.11 1.09
N LEU A 220 8.30 1.84 1.62
CA LEU A 220 6.97 1.28 1.87
C LEU A 220 6.23 1.04 0.55
N GLY A 221 5.86 -0.23 0.30
CA GLY A 221 5.03 -0.60 -0.85
C GLY A 221 5.76 -0.61 -2.19
N ASP A 222 7.06 -0.31 -2.20
CA ASP A 222 7.88 -0.35 -3.40
C ASP A 222 8.20 -1.80 -3.83
N PRO A 223 8.43 -2.05 -5.13
CA PRO A 223 8.92 -3.34 -5.58
C PRO A 223 10.36 -3.57 -5.10
N THR A 224 10.78 -4.85 -5.07
CA THR A 224 12.13 -5.28 -4.67
C THR A 224 13.22 -4.42 -5.31
N ALA A 225 14.17 -3.94 -4.51
CA ALA A 225 15.17 -2.95 -4.93
C ALA A 225 16.52 -3.57 -5.33
N TYR A 226 16.50 -4.81 -5.82
CA TYR A 226 17.65 -5.50 -6.42
C TYR A 226 17.21 -6.50 -7.49
N ASP A 227 18.12 -6.86 -8.39
CA ASP A 227 17.85 -7.78 -9.50
C ASP A 227 19.14 -8.49 -10.00
N PHE A 228 18.99 -9.68 -10.58
CA PHE A 228 20.08 -10.39 -11.23
C PHE A 228 20.29 -9.91 -12.67
N SER A 229 21.55 -9.82 -13.06
CA SER A 229 21.92 -9.78 -14.48
C SER A 229 21.42 -11.03 -15.23
N PRO A 230 21.07 -10.91 -16.52
CA PRO A 230 20.52 -12.02 -17.32
C PRO A 230 21.46 -13.22 -17.47
N ASP A 231 22.76 -13.04 -17.26
CA ASP A 231 23.75 -14.12 -17.25
C ASP A 231 24.04 -14.69 -15.85
N SER A 232 23.27 -14.27 -14.83
CA SER A 232 23.36 -14.69 -13.44
C SER A 232 24.70 -14.39 -12.74
N LYS A 233 25.53 -13.47 -13.24
CA LYS A 233 26.89 -13.24 -12.67
C LYS A 233 27.02 -12.07 -11.72
N GLU A 234 26.09 -11.13 -11.76
CA GLU A 234 26.06 -9.95 -10.88
C GLU A 234 24.64 -9.58 -10.45
N ILE A 235 24.56 -8.85 -9.33
CA ILE A 235 23.35 -8.23 -8.80
C ILE A 235 23.48 -6.72 -8.95
N VAL A 236 22.41 -6.05 -9.39
CA VAL A 236 22.23 -4.61 -9.20
C VAL A 236 21.33 -4.37 -7.98
N PHE A 237 21.61 -3.37 -7.16
CA PHE A 237 20.83 -3.07 -5.97
C PHE A 237 20.89 -1.60 -5.57
N ALA A 238 19.87 -1.13 -4.86
CA ALA A 238 19.86 0.18 -4.23
C ALA A 238 20.56 0.15 -2.86
N ARG A 239 21.27 1.22 -2.51
CA ARG A 239 21.92 1.42 -1.21
C ARG A 239 21.87 2.89 -0.83
N ASN A 240 21.55 3.19 0.42
CA ASN A 240 21.70 4.52 0.99
C ASN A 240 23.16 4.71 1.41
N THR A 241 23.80 5.79 0.95
CA THR A 241 25.21 6.09 1.27
C THR A 241 25.39 7.30 2.18
N GLU A 242 24.29 7.85 2.69
CA GLU A 242 24.30 9.03 3.53
C GLU A 242 24.71 8.69 4.95
N LYS A 243 25.38 9.64 5.60
CA LYS A 243 25.83 9.47 7.00
C LYS A 243 24.67 9.54 7.99
N VAL A 244 23.60 10.23 7.63
CA VAL A 244 22.41 10.42 8.45
C VAL A 244 21.20 10.14 7.57
N GLU A 245 20.82 8.87 7.53
CA GLU A 245 19.74 8.36 6.68
C GLU A 245 18.41 9.05 7.04
N ALA A 246 18.21 9.38 8.32
CA ALA A 246 16.99 10.02 8.82
C ALA A 246 16.65 11.38 8.19
N VAL A 247 17.59 12.08 7.57
CA VAL A 247 17.36 13.39 6.91
C VAL A 247 17.51 13.34 5.39
N SER A 248 17.65 12.14 4.82
CA SER A 248 17.94 11.99 3.39
C SER A 248 17.15 10.85 2.76
N THR A 249 16.64 11.10 1.56
CA THR A 249 16.05 10.06 0.70
C THR A 249 17.04 9.56 -0.36
N ASN A 250 18.27 10.07 -0.36
CA ASN A 250 19.28 9.72 -1.35
C ASN A 250 19.62 8.23 -1.32
N ASN A 251 19.44 7.58 -2.47
CA ASN A 251 19.80 6.19 -2.70
C ASN A 251 20.49 6.08 -4.05
N ASP A 252 21.50 5.22 -4.12
CA ASP A 252 22.23 4.98 -5.35
C ASP A 252 22.18 3.51 -5.73
N LEU A 253 22.40 3.26 -7.02
CA LEU A 253 22.52 1.92 -7.55
C LEU A 253 23.98 1.45 -7.56
N PHE A 254 24.16 0.20 -7.17
CA PHE A 254 25.43 -0.51 -7.14
C PHE A 254 25.31 -1.83 -7.88
N ILE A 255 26.43 -2.30 -8.41
CA ILE A 255 26.56 -3.63 -9.00
C ILE A 255 27.63 -4.41 -8.24
N ALA A 256 27.33 -5.65 -7.84
CA ALA A 256 28.29 -6.56 -7.22
C ALA A 256 28.26 -7.94 -7.90
N PRO A 257 29.43 -8.61 -8.06
CA PRO A 257 29.47 -10.00 -8.52
C PRO A 257 28.76 -10.94 -7.54
N VAL A 258 28.07 -11.96 -8.06
CA VAL A 258 27.45 -13.02 -7.21
C VAL A 258 28.49 -13.81 -6.41
N SER A 259 29.75 -13.81 -6.86
CA SER A 259 30.87 -14.39 -6.13
C SER A 259 31.28 -13.58 -4.88
N GLY A 260 30.70 -12.40 -4.67
CA GLY A 260 31.18 -11.41 -3.71
C GLY A 260 32.33 -10.57 -4.26
N GLY A 261 32.62 -9.46 -3.57
CA GLY A 261 33.63 -8.49 -3.96
C GLY A 261 33.17 -7.06 -3.66
N GLU A 262 33.98 -6.07 -4.05
CA GLU A 262 33.62 -4.66 -3.92
C GLU A 262 32.49 -4.30 -4.89
N ALA A 263 31.45 -3.65 -4.37
CA ALA A 263 30.33 -3.18 -5.17
C ALA A 263 30.67 -1.88 -5.90
N ARG A 264 30.47 -1.84 -7.22
CA ARG A 264 30.70 -0.66 -8.05
C ARG A 264 29.43 0.21 -8.09
N ARG A 265 29.55 1.46 -7.65
CA ARG A 265 28.49 2.47 -7.80
C ARG A 265 28.27 2.79 -9.28
N ILE A 266 27.01 2.79 -9.73
CA ILE A 266 26.65 3.11 -11.13
C ILE A 266 25.81 4.39 -11.26
N THR A 267 25.23 4.88 -10.17
CA THR A 267 24.63 6.23 -10.08
C THR A 267 25.39 7.09 -9.05
N GLY A 268 24.90 8.29 -8.72
CA GLY A 268 25.56 9.17 -7.74
C GLY A 268 25.72 10.64 -8.10
N ASN A 269 25.34 11.00 -9.32
CA ASN A 269 25.16 12.42 -9.68
C ASN A 269 23.74 12.91 -9.38
N ASN A 270 22.80 12.02 -9.11
CA ASN A 270 21.45 12.35 -8.69
C ASN A 270 21.42 12.52 -7.17
N PRO A 271 20.99 13.66 -6.62
CA PRO A 271 20.91 13.82 -5.17
C PRO A 271 19.67 13.17 -4.54
N GLY A 272 18.65 12.80 -5.34
CA GLY A 272 17.46 12.10 -4.85
C GLY A 272 17.62 10.57 -4.83
N SER A 273 16.51 9.85 -4.89
CA SER A 273 16.47 8.39 -4.74
C SER A 273 16.51 7.68 -6.10
N ASP A 274 17.58 6.93 -6.40
CA ASP A 274 17.61 5.93 -7.47
C ASP A 274 17.34 4.53 -6.89
N THR A 275 16.30 3.85 -7.37
CA THR A 275 15.80 2.59 -6.77
C THR A 275 15.12 1.67 -7.78
N THR A 276 14.72 0.48 -7.32
CA THR A 276 14.01 -0.56 -8.08
C THR A 276 14.67 -0.89 -9.43
N PRO A 277 15.97 -1.19 -9.47
CA PRO A 277 16.66 -1.50 -10.72
C PRO A 277 16.20 -2.84 -11.31
N ARG A 278 16.08 -2.92 -12.63
CA ARG A 278 15.79 -4.15 -13.38
C ARG A 278 16.65 -4.25 -14.63
N TYR A 279 17.31 -5.38 -14.81
CA TYR A 279 18.05 -5.64 -16.03
C TYR A 279 17.11 -5.89 -17.21
N SER A 280 17.48 -5.38 -18.39
CA SER A 280 16.83 -5.81 -19.63
C SER A 280 17.19 -7.28 -19.92
N PRO A 281 16.30 -8.03 -20.60
CA PRO A 281 16.56 -9.42 -20.99
C PRO A 281 17.84 -9.63 -21.80
N ASP A 282 18.21 -8.68 -22.66
CA ASP A 282 19.47 -8.71 -23.43
C ASP A 282 20.71 -8.30 -22.61
N GLY A 283 20.50 -7.83 -21.39
CA GLY A 283 21.53 -7.37 -20.47
C GLY A 283 22.16 -6.05 -20.84
N ARG A 284 21.75 -5.34 -21.89
CA ARG A 284 22.38 -4.05 -22.22
C ARG A 284 22.01 -2.95 -21.22
N TRP A 285 20.79 -2.98 -20.73
CA TRP A 285 20.21 -1.87 -19.98
C TRP A 285 19.87 -2.24 -18.55
N ILE A 286 19.86 -1.24 -17.68
CA ILE A 286 19.21 -1.31 -16.37
C ILE A 286 18.17 -0.20 -16.33
N ALA A 287 16.89 -0.57 -16.27
CA ALA A 287 15.80 0.36 -16.02
C ALA A 287 15.65 0.57 -14.51
N TYR A 288 15.37 1.80 -14.07
CA TYR A 288 15.22 2.09 -12.65
C TYR A 288 14.31 3.30 -12.41
N ARG A 289 13.77 3.38 -11.20
CA ARG A 289 12.99 4.52 -10.72
C ARG A 289 13.93 5.56 -10.13
N SER A 290 13.67 6.85 -10.41
CA SER A 290 14.51 7.95 -9.92
C SER A 290 13.69 9.16 -9.50
N GLN A 291 13.88 9.60 -8.26
CA GLN A 291 13.50 10.92 -7.75
C GLN A 291 14.70 11.86 -7.87
N ALA A 292 14.49 13.11 -8.28
CA ALA A 292 15.56 14.07 -8.52
C ALA A 292 15.97 14.85 -7.26
N ARG A 293 15.10 14.94 -6.26
CA ARG A 293 15.24 15.86 -5.13
C ARG A 293 15.45 15.09 -3.82
N ASN A 294 16.58 15.32 -3.16
CA ASN A 294 16.83 14.78 -1.83
C ASN A 294 15.82 15.32 -0.82
N GLY A 295 15.44 14.48 0.13
CA GLY A 295 14.56 14.78 1.25
C GLY A 295 13.08 14.84 0.87
N TYR A 296 12.77 14.96 -0.44
CA TYR A 296 11.41 14.96 -0.92
C TYR A 296 10.94 13.56 -1.30
N GLU A 297 10.44 12.81 -0.33
CA GLU A 297 9.87 11.48 -0.53
C GLU A 297 8.73 11.47 -1.57
N SER A 298 8.07 12.60 -1.79
CA SER A 298 7.00 12.75 -2.78
C SER A 298 7.43 13.46 -4.07
N ASP A 299 8.72 13.47 -4.36
CA ASP A 299 9.19 13.82 -5.70
C ASP A 299 8.72 12.78 -6.73
N LYS A 300 8.62 13.18 -7.99
CA LYS A 300 8.12 12.28 -9.04
C LYS A 300 9.10 11.13 -9.25
N PHE A 301 8.63 9.90 -9.14
CA PHE A 301 9.37 8.76 -9.65
C PHE A 301 9.37 8.73 -11.17
N ARG A 302 10.52 9.06 -11.75
CA ARG A 302 10.82 9.01 -13.18
C ARG A 302 11.35 7.62 -13.54
N LEU A 303 11.09 7.17 -14.76
CA LEU A 303 11.74 6.01 -15.34
C LEU A 303 13.03 6.42 -16.06
N MET A 304 14.13 5.85 -15.59
CA MET A 304 15.48 6.04 -16.10
C MET A 304 16.00 4.76 -16.73
N LEU A 305 16.99 4.90 -17.62
CA LEU A 305 17.65 3.81 -18.31
C LEU A 305 19.16 4.02 -18.30
N TYR A 306 19.89 3.12 -17.65
CA TYR A 306 21.36 3.08 -17.62
C TYR A 306 21.89 2.16 -18.74
N ASP A 307 22.70 2.69 -19.65
CA ASP A 307 23.43 1.91 -20.66
C ASP A 307 24.69 1.31 -20.01
N ARG A 308 24.76 -0.01 -19.87
CA ARG A 308 25.92 -0.68 -19.25
C ARG A 308 27.18 -0.57 -20.11
N ASN A 309 27.05 -0.39 -21.43
CA ASN A 309 28.20 -0.25 -22.32
C ASN A 309 28.76 1.17 -22.27
N ALA A 310 27.89 2.19 -22.25
CA ALA A 310 28.32 3.59 -22.22
C ALA A 310 28.60 4.12 -20.80
N GLY A 311 28.03 3.47 -19.77
CA GLY A 311 28.14 3.92 -18.39
C GLY A 311 27.34 5.19 -18.08
N THR A 312 26.26 5.44 -18.83
CA THR A 312 25.46 6.68 -18.74
C THR A 312 23.97 6.39 -18.61
N SER A 313 23.24 7.26 -17.92
CA SER A 313 21.79 7.18 -17.78
C SER A 313 21.04 8.22 -18.62
N LYS A 314 19.83 7.87 -19.06
CA LYS A 314 18.86 8.81 -19.66
C LYS A 314 17.46 8.60 -19.08
N GLU A 315 16.65 9.66 -19.05
CA GLU A 315 15.23 9.57 -18.71
C GLU A 315 14.43 9.13 -19.95
N ILE A 316 13.48 8.21 -19.78
CA ILE A 316 12.61 7.75 -20.88
C ILE A 316 11.13 8.07 -20.66
N SER A 317 10.77 8.58 -19.48
CA SER A 317 9.41 8.99 -19.10
C SER A 317 9.17 10.50 -19.21
N THR A 318 10.01 11.22 -19.95
CA THR A 318 9.84 12.67 -20.14
C THR A 318 8.47 12.99 -20.73
N GLY A 319 7.79 13.97 -20.14
CA GLY A 319 6.41 14.35 -20.49
C GLY A 319 5.33 13.48 -19.84
N PHE A 320 5.67 12.34 -19.23
CA PHE A 320 4.75 11.58 -18.40
C PHE A 320 4.70 12.21 -17.01
N ASP A 321 3.59 12.89 -16.70
CA ASP A 321 3.41 13.61 -15.44
C ASP A 321 2.66 12.76 -14.40
N ARG A 322 3.03 11.47 -14.30
CA ARG A 322 2.61 10.57 -13.21
C ARG A 322 3.83 9.84 -12.69
N TRP A 323 3.71 9.31 -11.48
CA TRP A 323 4.75 8.49 -10.89
C TRP A 323 4.78 7.13 -11.56
N VAL A 324 5.98 6.65 -11.88
CA VAL A 324 6.19 5.25 -12.23
C VAL A 324 6.29 4.45 -10.94
N GLY A 325 5.26 3.68 -10.61
CA GLY A 325 5.14 2.93 -9.36
C GLY A 325 5.71 1.51 -9.44
N GLU A 326 5.57 0.85 -10.59
CA GLU A 326 6.15 -0.47 -10.87
C GLU A 326 6.73 -0.49 -12.30
N LEU A 327 7.67 -1.41 -12.57
CA LEU A 327 8.24 -1.58 -13.90
C LEU A 327 8.59 -3.05 -14.19
N VAL A 328 8.24 -3.52 -15.39
CA VAL A 328 8.48 -4.89 -15.87
C VAL A 328 8.96 -4.84 -17.33
N TRP A 329 10.14 -5.38 -17.60
CA TRP A 329 10.66 -5.47 -18.97
C TRP A 329 9.83 -6.40 -19.84
N ALA A 330 9.58 -5.98 -21.08
CA ALA A 330 9.17 -6.87 -22.14
C ALA A 330 10.38 -7.72 -22.61
N PRO A 331 10.17 -8.96 -23.09
CA PRO A 331 11.25 -9.85 -23.56
C PRO A 331 12.09 -9.26 -24.70
N ASP A 332 11.55 -8.28 -25.44
CA ASP A 332 12.21 -7.63 -26.57
C ASP A 332 13.31 -6.64 -26.18
N SER A 333 13.47 -6.33 -24.87
CA SER A 333 14.40 -5.31 -24.37
C SER A 333 14.18 -3.91 -24.96
N ARG A 334 13.00 -3.64 -25.54
CA ARG A 334 12.59 -2.37 -26.17
C ARG A 334 11.47 -1.67 -25.41
N ASN A 335 10.64 -2.44 -24.71
CA ASN A 335 9.47 -1.93 -24.01
C ASN A 335 9.52 -2.29 -22.52
N ILE A 336 8.97 -1.41 -21.69
CA ILE A 336 8.85 -1.58 -20.24
C ILE A 336 7.38 -1.30 -19.88
N PHE A 337 6.69 -2.29 -19.32
CA PHE A 337 5.38 -2.08 -18.73
C PHE A 337 5.52 -1.37 -17.39
N ILE A 338 4.66 -0.41 -17.13
CA ILE A 338 4.66 0.36 -15.89
C ILE A 338 3.27 0.42 -15.28
N GLY A 339 3.20 0.54 -13.95
CA GLY A 339 1.99 0.95 -13.24
C GLY A 339 2.12 2.39 -12.77
N ALA A 340 1.01 3.13 -12.79
CA ALA A 340 0.98 4.52 -12.35
C ALA A 340 -0.41 4.90 -11.80
N GLU A 341 -0.44 5.70 -10.74
CA GLU A 341 -1.67 6.37 -10.33
C GLU A 341 -2.05 7.45 -11.37
N ASP A 342 -3.33 7.53 -11.71
CA ASP A 342 -3.89 8.57 -12.55
C ASP A 342 -5.32 8.90 -12.11
N ARG A 343 -5.48 10.12 -11.56
CA ARG A 343 -6.76 10.74 -11.20
C ARG A 343 -7.68 9.84 -10.38
N GLY A 344 -7.17 9.32 -9.26
CA GLY A 344 -7.93 8.48 -8.34
C GLY A 344 -8.07 7.02 -8.79
N ARG A 345 -7.26 6.57 -9.75
CA ARG A 345 -7.25 5.21 -10.31
C ARG A 345 -5.81 4.78 -10.60
N GLU A 346 -5.58 3.54 -11.03
CA GLU A 346 -4.25 2.98 -11.32
C GLU A 346 -4.22 2.35 -12.72
N LEU A 347 -3.38 2.89 -13.60
CA LEU A 347 -3.23 2.42 -14.97
C LEU A 347 -2.04 1.48 -15.12
N ILE A 348 -2.11 0.63 -16.14
CA ILE A 348 -0.95 -0.07 -16.72
C ILE A 348 -0.61 0.63 -18.03
N GLY A 349 0.62 1.09 -18.16
CA GLY A 349 1.17 1.72 -19.36
C GLY A 349 2.36 0.95 -19.92
N VAL A 350 2.84 1.39 -21.09
CA VAL A 350 4.08 0.89 -21.69
C VAL A 350 4.96 2.07 -22.08
N ALA A 351 6.23 1.99 -21.69
CA ALA A 351 7.29 2.92 -22.03
C ALA A 351 8.24 2.29 -23.06
N SER A 352 8.66 3.06 -24.07
CA SER A 352 9.72 2.63 -24.99
C SER A 352 11.09 3.09 -24.49
N ILE A 353 12.14 2.31 -24.76
CA ILE A 353 13.52 2.75 -24.51
C ILE A 353 13.93 3.98 -25.34
N ASP A 354 13.20 4.27 -26.42
CA ASP A 354 13.40 5.45 -27.25
C ASP A 354 12.66 6.68 -26.69
N GLY A 355 11.85 6.48 -25.65
CA GLY A 355 11.11 7.52 -24.93
C GLY A 355 9.61 7.46 -25.15
N GLY A 356 8.88 8.03 -24.18
CA GLY A 356 7.43 8.15 -24.21
C GLY A 356 6.71 7.01 -23.50
N VAL A 357 5.58 7.35 -22.89
CA VAL A 357 4.72 6.44 -22.12
C VAL A 357 3.31 6.52 -22.68
N LYS A 358 2.68 5.38 -22.90
CA LYS A 358 1.29 5.29 -23.37
C LYS A 358 0.49 4.32 -22.52
N PRO A 359 -0.75 4.67 -22.13
CA PRO A 359 -1.62 3.76 -21.38
C PRO A 359 -2.01 2.55 -22.23
N VAL A 360 -2.09 1.39 -21.60
CA VAL A 360 -2.54 0.11 -22.17
C VAL A 360 -3.87 -0.31 -21.53
N ILE A 361 -3.94 -0.21 -20.20
CA ILE A 361 -5.16 -0.41 -19.40
C ILE A 361 -5.30 0.83 -18.53
N ALA A 362 -6.40 1.57 -18.66
CA ALA A 362 -6.66 2.82 -17.94
C ALA A 362 -8.11 2.91 -17.46
N ASN A 363 -8.43 3.96 -16.69
CA ASN A 363 -9.75 4.19 -16.10
C ASN A 363 -10.26 3.02 -15.23
N THR A 364 -9.33 2.33 -14.58
CA THR A 364 -9.55 1.23 -13.63
C THR A 364 -8.46 1.32 -12.57
N SER A 365 -8.52 0.52 -11.50
CA SER A 365 -7.38 0.37 -10.57
C SER A 365 -6.75 -1.01 -10.77
N SER A 366 -5.76 -1.09 -11.66
CA SER A 366 -5.01 -2.31 -11.98
C SER A 366 -3.54 -2.20 -11.55
N THR A 367 -3.01 -3.24 -10.91
CA THR A 367 -1.67 -3.26 -10.30
C THR A 367 -1.02 -4.64 -10.41
N GLY A 368 0.26 -4.76 -10.06
CA GLY A 368 0.92 -6.06 -9.90
C GLY A 368 1.13 -6.75 -11.24
N ILE A 369 1.82 -6.06 -12.15
CA ILE A 369 2.05 -6.53 -13.52
C ILE A 369 2.96 -7.77 -13.51
N SER A 370 2.56 -8.80 -14.26
CA SER A 370 3.41 -9.93 -14.64
C SER A 370 3.21 -10.27 -16.12
N LEU A 371 4.25 -10.81 -16.77
CA LEU A 371 4.28 -11.03 -18.22
C LEU A 371 4.77 -12.45 -18.55
N SER A 372 4.13 -13.10 -19.53
CA SER A 372 4.59 -14.39 -20.05
C SER A 372 5.94 -14.25 -20.76
N ALA A 373 6.74 -15.33 -20.82
CA ALA A 373 8.09 -15.27 -21.41
C ALA A 373 8.10 -14.93 -22.91
N ASP A 374 7.00 -15.18 -23.62
CA ASP A 374 6.80 -14.79 -25.02
C ASP A 374 6.34 -13.34 -25.21
N GLY A 375 6.07 -12.61 -24.12
CA GLY A 375 5.67 -11.21 -24.14
C GLY A 375 4.25 -10.97 -24.67
N ARG A 376 3.40 -12.00 -24.76
CA ARG A 376 2.05 -11.90 -25.34
C ARG A 376 0.94 -11.71 -24.32
N THR A 377 1.14 -12.19 -23.08
CA THR A 377 0.08 -12.26 -22.08
C THR A 377 0.47 -11.50 -20.82
N LEU A 378 -0.39 -10.57 -20.40
CA LEU A 378 -0.31 -9.91 -19.10
C LEU A 378 -1.15 -10.66 -18.06
N GLY A 379 -0.62 -10.80 -16.86
CA GLY A 379 -1.34 -11.11 -15.64
C GLY A 379 -1.26 -9.93 -14.68
N PHE A 380 -2.37 -9.56 -14.05
CA PHE A 380 -2.41 -8.42 -13.13
C PHE A 380 -3.58 -8.53 -12.14
N MET A 381 -3.55 -7.69 -11.10
CA MET A 381 -4.62 -7.52 -10.13
C MET A 381 -5.51 -6.35 -10.52
N ARG A 382 -6.81 -6.43 -10.23
CA ARG A 382 -7.73 -5.29 -10.34
C ARG A 382 -8.69 -5.25 -9.17
N SER A 383 -9.00 -4.04 -8.68
CA SER A 383 -10.01 -3.81 -7.65
C SER A 383 -10.81 -2.53 -7.92
N SER A 384 -11.87 -2.31 -7.14
CA SER A 384 -12.63 -1.07 -7.06
C SER A 384 -13.21 -0.88 -5.66
N LEU A 385 -13.84 0.26 -5.38
CA LEU A 385 -14.58 0.46 -4.12
C LEU A 385 -15.80 -0.47 -3.95
N THR A 386 -16.10 -1.31 -4.93
CA THR A 386 -17.16 -2.34 -4.89
C THR A 386 -16.66 -3.76 -5.16
N MET A 387 -15.37 -3.91 -5.46
CA MET A 387 -14.78 -5.19 -5.83
C MET A 387 -13.42 -5.35 -5.16
N PRO A 388 -13.27 -6.26 -4.18
CA PRO A 388 -11.97 -6.69 -3.68
C PRO A 388 -11.04 -7.09 -4.83
N ALA A 389 -9.73 -7.03 -4.59
CA ALA A 389 -8.77 -7.40 -5.62
C ALA A 389 -9.04 -8.83 -6.13
N GLU A 390 -9.00 -9.00 -7.45
CA GLU A 390 -9.13 -10.28 -8.15
C GLU A 390 -8.08 -10.35 -9.28
N VAL A 391 -7.79 -11.56 -9.76
CA VAL A 391 -6.82 -11.80 -10.83
C VAL A 391 -7.45 -11.56 -12.20
N PHE A 392 -6.76 -10.83 -13.05
CA PHE A 392 -7.13 -10.52 -14.43
C PHE A 392 -5.99 -10.89 -15.39
N THR A 393 -6.34 -11.01 -16.67
CA THR A 393 -5.37 -11.20 -17.75
C THR A 393 -5.82 -10.49 -19.03
N SER A 394 -4.88 -10.15 -19.89
CA SER A 394 -5.09 -9.55 -21.20
C SER A 394 -3.95 -9.89 -22.15
N SER A 395 -4.09 -9.55 -23.43
CA SER A 395 -2.93 -9.35 -24.30
C SER A 395 -2.13 -8.12 -23.87
N THR A 396 -0.88 -8.02 -24.32
CA THR A 396 0.04 -6.92 -23.98
C THR A 396 -0.37 -5.55 -24.53
N ASP A 397 -1.29 -5.51 -25.48
CA ASP A 397 -1.94 -4.29 -25.96
C ASP A 397 -3.24 -3.94 -25.18
N GLY A 398 -3.57 -4.71 -24.14
CA GLY A 398 -4.76 -4.53 -23.30
C GLY A 398 -6.02 -5.19 -23.87
N SER A 399 -5.98 -5.70 -25.10
CA SER A 399 -7.11 -6.40 -25.72
C SER A 399 -7.40 -7.73 -25.01
N GLY A 400 -8.65 -8.20 -25.10
CA GLY A 400 -9.05 -9.46 -24.47
C GLY A 400 -9.01 -9.46 -22.93
N THR A 401 -8.98 -8.29 -22.29
CA THR A 401 -8.99 -8.16 -20.82
C THR A 401 -10.16 -8.92 -20.21
N ARG A 402 -9.88 -9.83 -19.27
CA ARG A 402 -10.89 -10.64 -18.57
C ARG A 402 -10.49 -10.98 -17.15
N GLN A 403 -11.50 -11.10 -16.29
CA GLN A 403 -11.37 -11.56 -14.91
C GLN A 403 -11.21 -13.09 -14.87
N LEU A 404 -10.25 -13.59 -14.09
CA LEU A 404 -9.98 -15.02 -13.92
C LEU A 404 -10.56 -15.58 -12.62
N THR A 405 -10.56 -14.78 -11.56
CA THR A 405 -11.02 -15.20 -10.25
C THR A 405 -12.21 -14.36 -9.81
N SER A 406 -13.13 -14.99 -9.10
CA SER A 406 -14.28 -14.33 -8.48
C SER A 406 -14.42 -14.85 -7.05
N THR A 407 -13.31 -14.73 -6.31
CA THR A 407 -13.05 -15.38 -5.02
C THR A 407 -14.13 -15.11 -3.98
N ASN A 408 -14.77 -13.93 -4.05
CA ASN A 408 -15.76 -13.46 -3.10
C ASN A 408 -17.18 -13.31 -3.69
N ALA A 409 -17.45 -13.87 -4.88
CA ALA A 409 -18.71 -13.64 -5.62
C ALA A 409 -19.98 -13.95 -4.80
N ASP A 410 -20.01 -15.07 -4.08
CA ASP A 410 -21.17 -15.49 -3.30
C ASP A 410 -21.51 -14.50 -2.18
N LEU A 411 -20.50 -13.94 -1.52
CA LEU A 411 -20.70 -12.89 -0.52
C LEU A 411 -21.19 -11.60 -1.19
N LEU A 412 -20.46 -11.12 -2.20
CA LEU A 412 -20.74 -9.84 -2.86
C LEU A 412 -22.12 -9.82 -3.54
N SER A 413 -22.61 -10.96 -4.04
CA SER A 413 -23.94 -11.06 -4.66
C SER A 413 -25.09 -10.72 -3.70
N ARG A 414 -24.88 -10.85 -2.38
CA ARG A 414 -25.85 -10.58 -1.33
C ARG A 414 -25.74 -9.15 -0.77
N LEU A 415 -24.70 -8.41 -1.15
CA LEU A 415 -24.40 -7.09 -0.62
C LEU A 415 -24.80 -5.99 -1.61
N GLU A 416 -25.37 -4.91 -1.08
CA GLU A 416 -25.59 -3.66 -1.81
C GLU A 416 -24.36 -2.77 -1.61
N LEU A 417 -23.40 -2.89 -2.53
CA LEU A 417 -22.21 -2.05 -2.59
C LEU A 417 -22.43 -1.01 -3.68
N ASN A 418 -22.62 0.24 -3.28
CA ASN A 418 -22.88 1.31 -4.25
C ASN A 418 -21.56 1.79 -4.86
N PRO A 419 -21.47 1.93 -6.20
CA PRO A 419 -20.26 2.42 -6.84
C PRO A 419 -19.96 3.85 -6.39
N ALA A 420 -18.67 4.19 -6.42
CA ALA A 420 -18.24 5.56 -6.24
C ALA A 420 -18.69 6.43 -7.42
N GLU A 421 -19.28 7.58 -7.12
CA GLU A 421 -19.56 8.63 -8.09
C GLU A 421 -18.38 9.62 -8.11
N ASP A 422 -17.71 9.74 -9.25
CA ASP A 422 -16.77 10.83 -9.49
C ASP A 422 -17.49 12.18 -9.36
N PHE A 423 -16.88 13.13 -8.64
CA PHE A 423 -17.32 14.51 -8.66
C PHE A 423 -16.13 15.46 -8.70
N GLU A 424 -16.35 16.62 -9.31
CA GLU A 424 -15.33 17.65 -9.44
C GLU A 424 -15.91 19.03 -9.11
N TYR A 425 -15.05 19.90 -8.58
CA TYR A 425 -15.37 21.27 -8.24
C TYR A 425 -14.13 22.15 -8.33
N ILE A 426 -14.32 23.48 -8.30
CA ILE A 426 -13.21 24.42 -8.27
C ILE A 426 -12.77 24.63 -6.81
N GLY A 427 -11.54 24.21 -6.50
CA GLY A 427 -10.94 24.29 -5.18
C GLY A 427 -10.16 25.58 -4.93
N ALA A 428 -9.15 25.48 -4.07
CA ALA A 428 -8.09 26.46 -3.89
C ALA A 428 -7.34 26.69 -5.20
N LEU A 429 -6.65 27.82 -5.31
CA LEU A 429 -5.81 28.15 -6.48
C LEU A 429 -6.50 28.03 -7.85
N LYS A 430 -7.85 28.02 -7.87
CA LYS A 430 -8.71 27.76 -9.04
C LYS A 430 -8.50 26.39 -9.70
N ALA A 431 -7.90 25.43 -9.00
CA ALA A 431 -7.69 24.09 -9.52
C ALA A 431 -9.02 23.30 -9.57
N LYS A 432 -9.10 22.34 -10.48
CA LYS A 432 -10.20 21.39 -10.54
C LYS A 432 -9.87 20.21 -9.62
N ILE A 433 -10.59 20.12 -8.51
CA ILE A 433 -10.40 19.08 -7.50
C ILE A 433 -11.32 17.90 -7.80
N HIS A 434 -10.78 16.69 -7.65
CA HIS A 434 -11.51 15.44 -7.87
C HIS A 434 -11.79 14.74 -6.53
N GLY A 435 -12.91 14.03 -6.46
CA GLY A 435 -13.20 13.12 -5.38
C GLY A 435 -14.28 12.10 -5.74
N TYR A 436 -14.57 11.23 -4.79
CA TYR A 436 -15.60 10.22 -4.85
C TYR A 436 -16.71 10.47 -3.83
N ILE A 437 -17.95 10.18 -4.21
CA ILE A 437 -19.10 10.07 -3.31
C ILE A 437 -19.57 8.63 -3.30
N VAL A 438 -19.63 8.00 -2.12
CA VAL A 438 -20.25 6.70 -1.92
C VAL A 438 -21.55 6.90 -1.14
N LYS A 439 -22.67 6.56 -1.79
CA LYS A 439 -24.02 6.72 -1.26
C LYS A 439 -24.43 5.51 -0.41
N PRO A 440 -25.24 5.70 0.65
CA PRO A 440 -25.72 4.59 1.46
C PRO A 440 -26.60 3.63 0.66
N PRO A 441 -26.69 2.33 1.03
CA PRO A 441 -27.68 1.41 0.48
C PRO A 441 -29.10 1.98 0.56
N GLN A 442 -29.95 1.65 -0.42
CA GLN A 442 -31.33 2.13 -0.54
C GLN A 442 -31.43 3.67 -0.58
N PHE A 443 -30.44 4.30 -1.22
CA PHE A 443 -30.38 5.76 -1.34
C PHE A 443 -31.61 6.32 -2.07
N ASP A 444 -32.19 7.36 -1.48
CA ASP A 444 -33.32 8.10 -2.01
C ASP A 444 -32.97 9.58 -2.00
N LYS A 445 -32.80 10.16 -3.19
CA LYS A 445 -32.42 11.57 -3.37
C LYS A 445 -33.39 12.57 -2.74
N SER A 446 -34.62 12.16 -2.41
CA SER A 446 -35.60 13.02 -1.73
C SER A 446 -35.35 13.15 -0.22
N LYS A 447 -34.56 12.23 0.36
CA LYS A 447 -34.19 12.23 1.78
C LYS A 447 -32.91 13.05 2.03
N LYS A 448 -32.72 13.45 3.29
CA LYS A 448 -31.53 14.14 3.78
C LYS A 448 -30.69 13.19 4.61
N TYR A 449 -29.42 13.03 4.24
CA TYR A 449 -28.47 12.12 4.87
C TYR A 449 -27.40 12.87 5.67
N PRO A 450 -26.92 12.30 6.78
CA PRO A 450 -25.67 12.75 7.38
C PRO A 450 -24.50 12.42 6.45
N MET A 451 -23.42 13.20 6.52
CA MET A 451 -22.26 13.03 5.65
C MET A 451 -20.99 12.89 6.46
N ILE A 452 -20.10 11.99 6.04
CA ILE A 452 -18.74 11.87 6.57
C ILE A 452 -17.75 12.26 5.49
N LEU A 453 -16.93 13.28 5.76
CA LEU A 453 -15.74 13.59 4.98
C LEU A 453 -14.60 12.67 5.44
N LEU A 454 -14.09 11.84 4.54
CA LEU A 454 -12.91 11.00 4.76
C LEU A 454 -11.68 11.68 4.16
N ILE A 455 -10.68 11.91 4.99
CA ILE A 455 -9.45 12.63 4.63
C ILE A 455 -8.30 11.63 4.64
N HIS A 456 -7.64 11.44 3.49
CA HIS A 456 -6.57 10.46 3.37
C HIS A 456 -5.30 10.91 4.11
N GLY A 457 -4.46 9.94 4.47
CA GLY A 457 -3.10 10.18 4.96
C GLY A 457 -2.14 10.55 3.82
N GLY A 458 -0.90 10.87 4.17
CA GLY A 458 0.09 11.44 3.26
C GLY A 458 0.83 12.59 3.96
N PRO A 459 0.83 13.82 3.44
CA PRO A 459 -0.25 14.37 2.63
C PRO A 459 -0.22 13.99 1.15
N GLN A 460 0.93 13.54 0.64
CA GLN A 460 1.06 13.07 -0.73
C GLN A 460 0.66 11.60 -0.87
N GLY A 461 -0.66 11.39 -0.96
CA GLY A 461 -1.30 10.13 -1.35
C GLY A 461 -2.64 10.42 -2.01
N ALA A 462 -3.46 9.41 -2.29
CA ALA A 462 -4.78 9.63 -2.86
C ALA A 462 -5.80 8.59 -2.40
N TRP A 463 -7.07 9.00 -2.36
CA TRP A 463 -8.19 8.08 -2.49
C TRP A 463 -8.26 7.57 -3.92
N LEU A 464 -8.17 6.24 -4.04
CA LEU A 464 -8.31 5.54 -5.31
C LEU A 464 -9.67 4.81 -5.37
N ASP A 465 -10.17 4.54 -6.56
CA ASP A 465 -11.26 3.58 -6.76
C ASP A 465 -10.70 2.16 -6.62
N ASN A 466 -10.35 1.78 -5.40
CA ASN A 466 -9.78 0.49 -5.05
C ASN A 466 -10.37 -0.03 -3.72
N TRP A 467 -10.17 -1.32 -3.45
CA TRP A 467 -10.73 -1.94 -2.25
C TRP A 467 -9.77 -1.85 -1.06
N GLY A 468 -10.08 -0.98 -0.10
CA GLY A 468 -9.40 -0.93 1.20
C GLY A 468 -10.07 -1.80 2.26
N TYR A 469 -9.30 -2.43 3.15
CA TYR A 469 -9.83 -3.07 4.37
C TYR A 469 -9.81 -2.12 5.58
N ARG A 470 -8.94 -1.11 5.50
CA ARG A 470 -8.90 0.04 6.42
C ARG A 470 -9.68 1.17 5.75
N TRP A 471 -10.46 1.92 6.53
CA TRP A 471 -11.19 3.09 6.02
C TRP A 471 -12.13 2.81 4.83
N ASN A 472 -12.68 1.61 4.71
CA ASN A 472 -13.51 1.23 3.56
C ASN A 472 -14.77 2.10 3.47
N ALA A 473 -14.96 2.81 2.34
CA ALA A 473 -16.07 3.72 2.12
C ALA A 473 -17.46 3.07 2.28
N GLN A 474 -17.58 1.78 1.90
CA GLN A 474 -18.82 1.02 2.01
C GLN A 474 -19.24 0.81 3.47
N MET A 475 -18.31 0.76 4.42
CA MET A 475 -18.64 0.62 5.84
C MET A 475 -19.35 1.86 6.41
N TRP A 476 -18.95 3.05 5.96
CA TRP A 476 -19.63 4.31 6.31
C TRP A 476 -20.99 4.40 5.62
N ALA A 477 -21.02 4.08 4.33
CA ALA A 477 -22.25 4.06 3.53
C ALA A 477 -23.29 3.08 4.09
N ALA A 478 -22.86 1.88 4.48
CA ALA A 478 -23.71 0.86 5.12
C ALA A 478 -24.33 1.34 6.44
N ARG A 479 -23.69 2.29 7.12
CA ARG A 479 -24.23 2.94 8.31
C ARG A 479 -25.14 4.14 7.98
N GLY A 480 -25.51 4.35 6.72
CA GLY A 480 -26.47 5.39 6.31
C GLY A 480 -25.86 6.78 6.09
N TYR A 481 -24.53 6.88 6.02
CA TYR A 481 -23.85 8.13 5.70
C TYR A 481 -23.61 8.27 4.19
N VAL A 482 -23.60 9.51 3.70
CA VAL A 482 -22.92 9.82 2.44
C VAL A 482 -21.42 9.96 2.76
N ALA A 483 -20.60 9.03 2.26
CA ALA A 483 -19.16 9.09 2.43
C ALA A 483 -18.53 9.89 1.29
N VAL A 484 -17.72 10.88 1.62
CA VAL A 484 -17.08 11.79 0.67
C VAL A 484 -15.57 11.66 0.79
N LEU A 485 -14.90 11.33 -0.31
CA LEU A 485 -13.47 11.07 -0.39
C LEU A 485 -12.87 12.06 -1.38
N ILE A 486 -12.15 13.08 -0.89
CA ILE A 486 -11.60 14.14 -1.75
C ILE A 486 -10.10 13.93 -1.91
N ASN A 487 -9.60 14.16 -3.12
CA ASN A 487 -8.18 14.25 -3.44
C ASN A 487 -7.78 15.73 -3.60
N PRO A 488 -7.50 16.44 -2.49
CA PRO A 488 -7.13 17.85 -2.51
C PRO A 488 -5.75 18.08 -3.12
N HIS A 489 -5.31 19.34 -3.24
CA HIS A 489 -3.90 19.66 -3.49
C HIS A 489 -2.98 18.80 -2.63
N GLY A 490 -1.84 18.39 -3.21
CA GLY A 490 -0.94 17.44 -2.58
C GLY A 490 -1.17 15.99 -2.99
N SER A 491 -2.37 15.61 -3.45
CA SER A 491 -2.62 14.22 -3.80
C SER A 491 -1.78 13.74 -4.99
N THR A 492 -1.42 12.46 -4.96
CA THR A 492 -0.73 11.76 -6.05
C THR A 492 -1.69 11.42 -7.20
N GLY A 493 -1.15 11.18 -8.39
CA GLY A 493 -1.94 10.87 -9.59
C GLY A 493 -2.54 12.08 -10.33
N TYR A 494 -2.20 13.32 -9.94
CA TYR A 494 -2.69 14.56 -10.58
C TYR A 494 -1.59 15.42 -11.21
N GLY A 495 -0.33 14.99 -11.11
CA GLY A 495 0.85 15.70 -11.63
C GLY A 495 1.74 16.26 -10.53
N GLN A 496 3.05 16.38 -10.80
CA GLN A 496 4.01 16.73 -9.75
C GLN A 496 3.77 18.13 -9.17
N ALA A 497 3.37 19.08 -10.02
CA ALA A 497 3.06 20.43 -9.59
C ALA A 497 1.88 20.47 -8.60
N PHE A 498 0.87 19.62 -8.80
CA PHE A 498 -0.27 19.51 -7.89
C PHE A 498 0.12 18.86 -6.56
N THR A 499 1.00 17.84 -6.62
CA THR A 499 1.53 17.14 -5.44
C THR A 499 2.44 18.02 -4.59
N GLU A 500 3.24 18.91 -5.19
CA GLU A 500 4.21 19.74 -4.45
C GLU A 500 3.63 21.06 -3.90
N GLN A 501 2.45 21.48 -4.37
CA GLN A 501 1.82 22.74 -3.96
C GLN A 501 1.52 22.86 -2.46
N ILE A 502 1.54 21.74 -1.73
CA ILE A 502 1.28 21.71 -0.29
C ILE A 502 2.52 21.83 0.58
N SER A 503 3.72 21.68 0.00
CA SER A 503 4.95 21.77 0.80
C SER A 503 5.13 23.21 1.28
N GLY A 504 5.11 23.41 2.60
CA GLY A 504 5.07 24.72 3.25
C GLY A 504 3.66 25.26 3.53
N ASP A 505 2.60 24.52 3.18
CA ASP A 505 1.19 24.96 3.23
C ASP A 505 0.21 23.90 3.75
N TRP A 506 0.60 23.08 4.73
CA TRP A 506 -0.19 21.95 5.24
C TRP A 506 -1.63 22.28 5.66
N GLY A 507 -1.89 23.48 6.20
CA GLY A 507 -3.23 23.92 6.62
C GLY A 507 -3.93 24.87 5.64
N GLY A 508 -3.33 25.15 4.48
CA GLY A 508 -3.81 26.14 3.51
C GLY A 508 -4.68 25.54 2.42
N ALA A 509 -4.14 25.37 1.21
CA ALA A 509 -4.88 24.94 0.02
C ALA A 509 -5.67 23.63 0.24
N VAL A 510 -5.09 22.69 0.98
CA VAL A 510 -5.74 21.42 1.32
C VAL A 510 -7.03 21.64 2.12
N TYR A 511 -6.99 22.49 3.14
CA TYR A 511 -8.15 22.79 3.95
C TYR A 511 -9.25 23.48 3.11
N GLU A 512 -8.87 24.44 2.28
CA GLU A 512 -9.80 25.15 1.39
C GLU A 512 -10.46 24.20 0.38
N ASP A 513 -9.70 23.29 -0.23
CA ASP A 513 -10.24 22.26 -1.13
C ASP A 513 -11.28 21.41 -0.41
N LEU A 514 -10.94 20.89 0.77
CA LEU A 514 -11.84 20.03 1.54
C LEU A 514 -13.14 20.78 1.88
N MET A 515 -13.05 22.03 2.36
CA MET A 515 -14.25 22.80 2.72
C MET A 515 -15.13 23.09 1.51
N LYS A 516 -14.54 23.49 0.37
CA LYS A 516 -15.28 23.72 -0.88
C LYS A 516 -15.90 22.43 -1.44
N GLY A 517 -15.24 21.30 -1.25
CA GLY A 517 -15.77 20.00 -1.64
C GLY A 517 -16.99 19.61 -0.81
N VAL A 518 -16.95 19.85 0.50
CA VAL A 518 -18.13 19.68 1.36
C VAL A 518 -19.28 20.56 0.87
N ASP A 519 -19.03 21.83 0.55
CA ASP A 519 -20.06 22.75 0.02
C ASP A 519 -20.67 22.23 -1.28
N SER A 520 -19.84 21.74 -2.20
CA SER A 520 -20.26 21.15 -3.47
C SER A 520 -21.19 19.94 -3.26
N VAL A 521 -20.87 19.04 -2.33
CA VAL A 521 -21.71 17.88 -2.04
C VAL A 521 -23.01 18.28 -1.33
N VAL A 522 -22.96 19.23 -0.40
CA VAL A 522 -24.16 19.78 0.27
C VAL A 522 -25.12 20.39 -0.74
N ALA A 523 -24.60 21.12 -1.73
CA ALA A 523 -25.40 21.74 -2.79
C ALA A 523 -26.17 20.73 -3.67
N LYS A 524 -25.78 19.43 -3.68
CA LYS A 524 -26.54 18.37 -4.38
C LYS A 524 -27.91 18.08 -3.75
N GLY A 525 -28.20 18.61 -2.57
CA GLY A 525 -29.56 18.66 -2.03
C GLY A 525 -30.02 17.42 -1.26
N TYR A 526 -29.21 16.36 -1.16
CA TYR A 526 -29.53 15.17 -0.35
C TYR A 526 -28.66 15.03 0.91
N VAL A 527 -27.71 15.94 1.15
CA VAL A 527 -26.95 16.01 2.41
C VAL A 527 -27.56 17.05 3.35
N ASP A 528 -27.55 16.74 4.65
CA ASP A 528 -27.95 17.65 5.71
C ASP A 528 -26.74 18.43 6.26
N PRO A 529 -26.67 19.77 6.07
CA PRO A 529 -25.56 20.57 6.55
C PRO A 529 -25.45 20.65 8.07
N ALA A 530 -26.50 20.26 8.81
CA ALA A 530 -26.46 20.18 10.28
C ALA A 530 -25.84 18.87 10.79
N ARG A 531 -25.62 17.86 9.92
CA ARG A 531 -25.15 16.52 10.29
C ARG A 531 -23.90 16.12 9.50
N LEU A 532 -22.85 16.92 9.65
CA LEU A 532 -21.55 16.70 9.02
C LEU A 532 -20.54 16.15 10.03
N GLY A 533 -19.83 15.09 9.67
CA GLY A 533 -18.65 14.59 10.37
C GLY A 533 -17.41 14.56 9.48
N ALA A 534 -16.23 14.50 10.09
CA ALA A 534 -14.98 14.26 9.36
C ALA A 534 -14.07 13.30 10.12
N ALA A 535 -13.35 12.47 9.37
CA ALA A 535 -12.41 11.51 9.91
C ALA A 535 -11.17 11.39 9.03
N GLY A 536 -10.01 11.20 9.63
CA GLY A 536 -8.77 10.98 8.88
C GLY A 536 -7.68 10.32 9.73
N GLY A 537 -6.75 9.67 9.03
CA GLY A 537 -5.57 9.02 9.59
C GLY A 537 -4.28 9.73 9.21
N SER A 538 -3.25 9.72 10.06
CA SER A 538 -1.93 10.32 9.71
C SER A 538 -2.07 11.82 9.39
N TYR A 539 -1.61 12.30 8.23
CA TYR A 539 -1.93 13.66 7.76
C TYR A 539 -3.44 13.96 7.72
N GLY A 540 -4.30 13.00 7.37
CA GLY A 540 -5.75 13.18 7.47
C GLY A 540 -6.19 13.44 8.92
N GLY A 541 -5.53 12.83 9.89
CA GLY A 541 -5.72 13.10 11.32
C GLY A 541 -5.20 14.49 11.71
N TYR A 542 -4.07 14.93 11.14
CA TYR A 542 -3.60 16.32 11.24
C TYR A 542 -4.66 17.30 10.73
N MET A 543 -5.25 17.04 9.56
CA MET A 543 -6.27 17.91 9.00
C MET A 543 -7.55 17.92 9.84
N VAL A 544 -7.93 16.80 10.46
CA VAL A 544 -9.00 16.79 11.48
C VAL A 544 -8.64 17.67 12.69
N ASN A 545 -7.39 17.60 13.16
CA ASN A 545 -6.91 18.45 14.25
C ASN A 545 -6.87 19.93 13.85
N TRP A 546 -6.60 20.24 12.58
CA TRP A 546 -6.66 21.59 12.03
C TRP A 546 -8.10 22.09 11.95
N ILE A 547 -9.03 21.27 11.44
CA ILE A 547 -10.48 21.55 11.40
C ILE A 547 -11.02 21.94 12.78
N LEU A 548 -10.58 21.25 13.84
CA LEU A 548 -10.97 21.52 15.23
C LEU A 548 -10.77 23.00 15.64
N GLY A 549 -9.74 23.66 15.10
CA GLY A 549 -9.41 25.05 15.40
C GLY A 549 -9.98 26.08 14.43
N HIS A 550 -10.49 25.64 13.27
CA HIS A 550 -10.75 26.50 12.11
C HIS A 550 -12.16 26.33 11.50
N SER A 551 -12.98 25.40 12.01
CA SER A 551 -14.33 25.17 11.50
C SER A 551 -15.34 24.72 12.57
N ASP A 552 -16.57 25.22 12.46
CA ASP A 552 -17.69 24.91 13.34
C ASP A 552 -18.78 24.06 12.66
N ARG A 553 -18.57 23.73 11.39
CA ARG A 553 -19.58 23.06 10.55
C ARG A 553 -19.76 21.58 10.88
N PHE A 554 -18.70 20.93 11.35
CA PHE A 554 -18.73 19.51 11.73
C PHE A 554 -19.24 19.33 13.15
N LYS A 555 -20.05 18.30 13.39
CA LYS A 555 -20.63 17.98 14.71
C LYS A 555 -19.95 16.81 15.41
N ALA A 556 -19.13 16.06 14.69
CA ALA A 556 -18.23 15.07 15.26
C ALA A 556 -16.97 14.91 14.40
N LEU A 557 -15.86 14.63 15.06
CA LEU A 557 -14.55 14.43 14.45
C LEU A 557 -13.89 13.16 14.96
N VAL A 558 -13.06 12.54 14.12
CA VAL A 558 -12.24 11.38 14.45
C VAL A 558 -10.81 11.61 13.96
N SER A 559 -9.88 11.74 14.89
CA SER A 559 -8.45 11.87 14.61
C SER A 559 -7.76 10.55 14.91
N HIS A 560 -7.25 9.87 13.89
CA HIS A 560 -6.49 8.61 14.02
C HIS A 560 -5.02 8.89 13.72
N ALA A 561 -4.12 8.57 14.65
CA ALA A 561 -2.68 8.79 14.46
C ALA A 561 -2.34 10.17 13.86
N GLY A 562 -3.06 11.21 14.30
CA GLY A 562 -3.02 12.54 13.70
C GLY A 562 -1.93 13.40 14.32
N VAL A 563 -1.15 14.10 13.50
CA VAL A 563 -0.15 15.07 13.99
C VAL A 563 -0.86 16.26 14.65
N TYR A 564 -0.37 16.71 15.80
CA TYR A 564 -1.01 17.72 16.63
C TYR A 564 -0.07 18.88 17.01
N ASN A 565 1.20 18.57 17.28
CA ASN A 565 2.23 19.50 17.68
C ASN A 565 3.48 19.31 16.81
N LEU A 566 3.64 20.16 15.78
CA LEU A 566 4.67 19.97 14.76
C LEU A 566 6.11 20.03 15.32
N THR A 567 6.36 20.88 16.32
CA THR A 567 7.69 20.97 16.95
C THR A 567 8.01 19.73 17.76
N SER A 568 7.04 19.22 18.53
CA SER A 568 7.16 17.95 19.25
C SER A 568 7.39 16.81 18.26
N MET A 569 6.51 16.69 17.26
CA MET A 569 6.52 15.67 16.22
C MET A 569 7.88 15.51 15.55
N TYR A 570 8.53 16.62 15.16
CA TYR A 570 9.86 16.58 14.55
C TYR A 570 10.89 15.86 15.43
N GLY A 571 10.88 16.09 16.74
CA GLY A 571 11.86 15.48 17.65
C GLY A 571 11.60 13.99 17.96
N VAL A 572 10.45 13.45 17.55
CA VAL A 572 10.05 12.07 17.90
C VAL A 572 9.78 11.17 16.71
N THR A 573 9.50 11.73 15.52
CA THR A 573 9.40 10.94 14.28
C THR A 573 10.78 10.42 13.85
N GLU A 574 10.78 9.42 12.98
CA GLU A 574 12.00 8.76 12.51
C GLU A 574 12.40 9.17 11.09
N GLU A 575 11.44 9.53 10.23
CA GLU A 575 11.68 10.10 8.89
C GLU A 575 11.74 11.64 8.95
N LEU A 576 12.89 12.18 9.36
CA LEU A 576 13.07 13.64 9.49
C LEU A 576 13.08 14.34 8.13
N TRP A 577 13.55 13.67 7.06
CA TRP A 577 13.55 14.20 5.69
C TRP A 577 12.19 14.79 5.29
N PHE A 578 11.13 14.08 5.63
CA PHE A 578 9.76 14.45 5.30
C PHE A 578 9.36 15.76 6.00
N GLY A 579 9.60 15.83 7.31
CA GLY A 579 9.32 17.05 8.09
C GLY A 579 10.14 18.25 7.60
N GLU A 580 11.42 18.06 7.33
CA GLU A 580 12.29 19.14 6.84
C GLU A 580 11.88 19.63 5.44
N TRP A 581 11.43 18.73 4.56
CA TRP A 581 10.95 19.15 3.24
C TRP A 581 9.64 19.94 3.31
N GLU A 582 8.69 19.45 4.10
CA GLU A 582 7.36 20.03 4.24
C GLU A 582 7.37 21.35 5.01
N PHE A 583 8.29 21.53 5.96
CA PHE A 583 8.44 22.77 6.73
C PHE A 583 9.67 23.59 6.36
N LYS A 584 10.32 23.26 5.23
CA LYS A 584 11.43 24.03 4.64
C LYS A 584 12.57 24.27 5.63
N GLY A 585 12.99 23.21 6.32
CA GLY A 585 14.00 23.23 7.38
C GLY A 585 13.49 22.58 8.67
N ASN A 586 14.35 22.52 9.68
CA ASN A 586 14.04 21.99 11.01
C ASN A 586 13.41 23.07 11.93
N PRO A 587 12.90 22.71 13.13
CA PRO A 587 12.18 23.65 13.99
C PRO A 587 12.99 24.82 14.56
N TRP A 588 14.32 24.74 14.65
CA TRP A 588 15.15 25.82 15.19
C TRP A 588 15.65 26.77 14.10
N ASP A 589 15.83 26.28 12.87
CA ASP A 589 16.23 27.09 11.72
C ASP A 589 15.02 27.73 11.00
N ASN A 590 13.85 27.08 11.00
CA ASN A 590 12.61 27.60 10.41
C ASN A 590 11.38 27.48 11.35
N PRO A 591 11.41 28.10 12.55
CA PRO A 591 10.33 27.96 13.53
C PRO A 591 8.97 28.47 13.06
N GLN A 592 8.93 29.34 12.05
CA GLN A 592 7.73 30.04 11.61
C GLN A 592 6.70 29.08 11.02
N LEU A 593 7.13 28.13 10.17
CA LEU A 593 6.21 27.17 9.56
C LEU A 593 5.68 26.14 10.56
N TYR A 594 6.53 25.64 11.46
CA TYR A 594 6.13 24.75 12.56
C TYR A 594 5.12 25.41 13.51
N THR A 595 5.26 26.72 13.74
CA THR A 595 4.31 27.51 14.53
C THR A 595 3.02 27.76 13.76
N LYS A 596 3.11 28.28 12.53
CA LYS A 596 1.94 28.66 11.73
C LYS A 596 0.98 27.48 11.53
N TRP A 597 1.52 26.31 11.24
CA TRP A 597 0.74 25.15 10.83
C TRP A 597 0.46 24.15 11.96
N SER A 598 0.78 24.49 13.21
CA SER A 598 0.58 23.60 14.36
C SER A 598 -0.87 23.64 14.90
N PRO A 599 -1.63 22.52 14.84
CA PRO A 599 -3.00 22.49 15.34
C PRO A 599 -3.13 22.90 16.81
N HIS A 600 -2.19 22.48 17.66
CA HIS A 600 -2.25 22.76 19.11
C HIS A 600 -2.31 24.25 19.47
N LEU A 601 -1.79 25.15 18.62
CA LEU A 601 -1.83 26.60 18.86
C LEU A 601 -3.22 27.20 18.64
N SER A 602 -4.10 26.48 17.95
CA SER A 602 -5.50 26.85 17.77
C SER A 602 -6.44 26.27 18.83
N ALA A 603 -5.89 25.57 19.84
CA ALA A 603 -6.66 24.84 20.86
C ALA A 603 -7.72 25.69 21.56
N LYS A 604 -7.53 27.02 21.70
CA LYS A 604 -8.53 27.91 22.30
C LYS A 604 -9.91 27.81 21.63
N ASN A 605 -9.97 27.48 20.33
CA ASN A 605 -11.18 27.40 19.53
C ASN A 605 -11.89 26.03 19.60
N PHE A 606 -11.25 25.00 20.16
CA PHE A 606 -11.79 23.64 20.11
C PHE A 606 -13.11 23.53 20.88
N LYS A 607 -14.13 23.01 20.20
CA LYS A 607 -15.47 22.77 20.76
C LYS A 607 -16.21 21.58 20.16
N THR A 608 -15.72 21.03 19.04
CA THR A 608 -16.37 19.92 18.34
C THR A 608 -16.04 18.58 19.02
N PRO A 609 -17.05 17.74 19.33
CA PRO A 609 -16.82 16.42 19.87
C PRO A 609 -15.82 15.60 19.05
N THR A 610 -14.79 15.06 19.69
CA THR A 610 -13.70 14.36 18.99
C THR A 610 -13.35 13.01 19.61
N LEU A 611 -13.30 11.97 18.78
CA LEU A 611 -12.67 10.69 19.10
C LEU A 611 -11.20 10.72 18.66
N VAL A 612 -10.30 10.36 19.57
CA VAL A 612 -8.87 10.21 19.30
C VAL A 612 -8.55 8.72 19.28
N VAL A 613 -7.86 8.26 18.24
CA VAL A 613 -7.40 6.87 18.10
C VAL A 613 -5.88 6.84 17.91
N HIS A 614 -5.16 6.03 18.69
CA HIS A 614 -3.69 5.94 18.56
C HIS A 614 -3.14 4.58 19.00
N GLY A 615 -2.10 4.10 18.33
CA GLY A 615 -1.31 2.93 18.72
C GLY A 615 -0.02 3.31 19.46
N GLU A 616 0.36 2.56 20.48
CA GLU A 616 1.59 2.79 21.26
C GLU A 616 2.86 2.57 20.44
N LEU A 617 2.81 1.62 19.49
CA LEU A 617 3.95 1.28 18.64
C LEU A 617 4.00 2.18 17.39
N ASP A 618 3.22 3.26 17.33
CA ASP A 618 3.33 4.19 16.22
C ASP A 618 4.60 5.02 16.38
N TYR A 619 5.63 4.76 15.57
CA TYR A 619 6.83 5.59 15.50
C TYR A 619 6.82 6.55 14.32
N ARG A 620 5.83 6.41 13.41
CA ARG A 620 5.60 7.32 12.29
C ARG A 620 4.92 8.61 12.73
N VAL A 621 3.89 8.51 13.55
CA VAL A 621 3.30 9.63 14.29
C VAL A 621 3.23 9.21 15.75
N PRO A 622 4.24 9.55 16.56
CA PRO A 622 4.32 9.03 17.92
C PRO A 622 3.10 9.28 18.79
N VAL A 623 2.79 8.29 19.65
CA VAL A 623 1.59 8.25 20.50
C VAL A 623 1.35 9.51 21.33
N GLY A 624 2.42 10.23 21.66
CA GLY A 624 2.36 11.53 22.32
C GLY A 624 1.49 12.54 21.58
N GLU A 625 1.40 12.50 20.25
CA GLU A 625 0.58 13.43 19.45
C GLU A 625 -0.92 13.24 19.75
N GLY A 626 -1.41 12.00 19.78
CA GLY A 626 -2.78 11.68 20.16
C GLY A 626 -3.08 11.98 21.63
N LEU A 627 -2.15 11.67 22.54
CA LEU A 627 -2.33 11.92 23.98
C LEU A 627 -2.37 13.41 24.31
N GLN A 628 -1.53 14.23 23.65
CA GLN A 628 -1.56 15.69 23.78
C GLN A 628 -2.91 16.27 23.35
N LEU A 629 -3.45 15.82 22.21
CA LEU A 629 -4.77 16.23 21.72
C LEU A 629 -5.89 15.83 22.70
N TYR A 630 -5.94 14.56 23.11
CA TYR A 630 -6.97 14.06 24.01
C TYR A 630 -6.97 14.82 25.34
N THR A 631 -5.79 15.04 25.93
CA THR A 631 -5.62 15.81 27.16
C THR A 631 -6.11 17.25 26.98
N THR A 632 -5.78 17.89 25.85
CA THR A 632 -6.23 19.25 25.55
C THR A 632 -7.76 19.33 25.47
N LEU A 633 -8.39 18.40 24.76
CA LEU A 633 -9.85 18.32 24.63
C LEU A 633 -10.53 18.16 26.00
N GLN A 634 -10.03 17.23 26.82
CA GLN A 634 -10.53 16.99 28.18
C GLN A 634 -10.39 18.25 29.06
N ARG A 635 -9.23 18.92 29.02
CA ARG A 635 -9.01 20.16 29.78
C ARG A 635 -9.91 21.32 29.36
N LYS A 636 -10.36 21.33 28.12
CA LYS A 636 -11.32 22.33 27.60
C LYS A 636 -12.78 21.96 27.85
N GLY A 637 -13.07 20.79 28.40
CA GLY A 637 -14.45 20.30 28.54
C GLY A 637 -15.12 19.98 27.19
N VAL A 638 -14.34 19.76 26.13
CA VAL A 638 -14.88 19.31 24.85
C VAL A 638 -15.21 17.82 24.98
N PRO A 639 -16.42 17.35 24.62
CA PRO A 639 -16.75 15.94 24.64
C PRO A 639 -15.74 15.13 23.82
N SER A 640 -14.97 14.26 24.46
CA SER A 640 -13.96 13.46 23.76
C SER A 640 -13.85 12.05 24.30
N LYS A 641 -13.27 11.16 23.49
CA LYS A 641 -12.98 9.78 23.84
C LYS A 641 -11.61 9.40 23.29
N LEU A 642 -10.87 8.55 24.00
CA LEU A 642 -9.62 7.95 23.54
C LEU A 642 -9.83 6.45 23.29
N LEU A 643 -9.42 5.98 22.11
CA LEU A 643 -9.26 4.57 21.79
C LEU A 643 -7.76 4.30 21.57
N TYR A 644 -7.16 3.65 22.56
CA TYR A 644 -5.72 3.44 22.63
C TYR A 644 -5.38 1.95 22.48
N TYR A 645 -4.42 1.63 21.62
CA TYR A 645 -3.97 0.27 21.37
C TYR A 645 -2.51 0.10 21.79
N PRO A 646 -2.22 -0.62 22.90
CA PRO A 646 -0.85 -0.83 23.36
C PRO A 646 -0.02 -1.73 22.42
N ASP A 647 -0.67 -2.42 21.49
CA ASP A 647 -0.11 -3.51 20.71
C ASP A 647 -0.30 -3.33 19.19
N GLU A 648 -0.63 -2.11 18.75
CA GLU A 648 -0.73 -1.68 17.35
C GLU A 648 0.23 -0.52 17.08
N GLY A 649 0.62 -0.35 15.81
CA GLY A 649 1.44 0.75 15.34
C GLY A 649 0.62 1.89 14.72
N HIS A 650 1.15 2.46 13.63
CA HIS A 650 0.49 3.53 12.88
C HIS A 650 -0.90 3.14 12.33
N TRP A 651 -1.06 1.85 12.00
CA TRP A 651 -2.32 1.27 11.57
C TRP A 651 -2.85 0.28 12.61
N VAL A 652 -4.17 0.10 12.61
CA VAL A 652 -4.84 -0.93 13.41
C VAL A 652 -5.10 -2.13 12.50
N LEU A 653 -4.31 -3.19 12.64
CA LEU A 653 -4.25 -4.30 11.68
C LEU A 653 -4.82 -5.61 12.21
N LYS A 654 -4.77 -5.86 13.52
CA LYS A 654 -5.27 -7.11 14.08
C LYS A 654 -6.80 -7.17 13.91
N PRO A 655 -7.35 -8.31 13.43
CA PRO A 655 -8.78 -8.44 13.14
C PRO A 655 -9.72 -7.94 14.25
N GLN A 656 -9.50 -8.34 15.51
CA GLN A 656 -10.34 -7.93 16.65
C GLN A 656 -10.15 -6.46 17.02
N ASN A 657 -8.92 -5.95 16.92
CA ASN A 657 -8.65 -4.53 17.14
C ASN A 657 -9.33 -3.68 16.06
N SER A 658 -9.31 -4.13 14.80
CA SER A 658 -10.00 -3.50 13.67
C SER A 658 -11.52 -3.51 13.84
N GLU A 659 -12.09 -4.58 14.39
CA GLU A 659 -13.52 -4.63 14.73
C GLU A 659 -13.88 -3.55 15.75
N LEU A 660 -13.13 -3.49 16.87
CA LEU A 660 -13.32 -2.48 17.89
C LEU A 660 -13.16 -1.07 17.33
N TRP A 661 -12.21 -0.89 16.40
CA TRP A 661 -11.99 0.37 15.71
C TRP A 661 -13.24 0.80 14.93
N TYR A 662 -13.70 -0.03 13.98
CA TYR A 662 -14.88 0.29 13.16
C TYR A 662 -16.10 0.53 14.04
N LYS A 663 -16.33 -0.32 15.04
CA LYS A 663 -17.45 -0.17 15.97
C LYS A 663 -17.38 1.16 16.71
N THR A 664 -16.24 1.48 17.34
CA THR A 664 -16.09 2.69 18.16
C THR A 664 -16.22 3.95 17.32
N VAL A 665 -15.66 3.95 16.12
CA VAL A 665 -15.71 5.13 15.25
C VAL A 665 -17.11 5.35 14.68
N LEU A 666 -17.78 4.29 14.22
CA LEU A 666 -19.16 4.39 13.72
C LEU A 666 -20.15 4.77 14.84
N ASP A 667 -20.03 4.18 16.03
CA ASP A 667 -20.85 4.53 17.19
C ASP A 667 -20.63 5.99 17.62
N TRP A 668 -19.41 6.51 17.48
CA TRP A 668 -19.12 7.92 17.76
C TRP A 668 -19.90 8.84 16.81
N PHE A 669 -19.86 8.58 15.51
CA PHE A 669 -20.64 9.37 14.56
C PHE A 669 -22.15 9.20 14.74
N ASP A 670 -22.62 8.00 15.06
CA ASP A 670 -24.05 7.77 15.31
C ASP A 670 -24.53 8.64 16.48
N LYS A 671 -23.76 8.69 17.57
CA LYS A 671 -24.11 9.49 18.77
C LYS A 671 -24.31 10.98 18.47
N TRP A 672 -23.53 11.55 17.56
CA TRP A 672 -23.48 13.00 17.34
C TRP A 672 -24.20 13.47 16.08
N LEU A 673 -24.50 12.56 15.14
CA LEU A 673 -25.09 12.89 13.85
C LEU A 673 -26.48 12.24 13.63
N LYS A 674 -27.00 11.44 14.56
CA LYS A 674 -28.30 10.76 14.41
C LYS A 674 -29.22 10.96 15.59
#